data_AF-A0A8S4A5M5-F1
#
_entry.id   AF-A0A8S4A5M5-F1
#
_cell.length_a   1.000
_cell.length_b   1.000
_cell.length_c   1.000
_cell.angle_alpha   90.00
_cell.angle_beta   90.00
_cell.angle_gamma   90.00
#
_symmetry.space_group_name_H-M   'P 1'
#
loop_
_entity.id
_entity.type
_entity.pdbx_description
1 polymer ?
#
loop_
_entity_poly.entity_id
_entity_poly.type
_entity_poly.pdbx_seq_one_letter_code
_entity_poly.pdbx_strand_id
1 'polypeptide(L)'
;MFGIKLLLILLLLILLTISGTLVFIKGFLLSRSVIETKSQCSPEFALRAEDHSHHGVEGCWMHGRFKRAIIVIIDALKYEFMAFNSSLQQNDVTHYKNKLPSIHQLLKRKPLNSRLYKFIADPPTTTMQRLKGLTTGSLPTFVDAGANFHSYAITEDNLIDQMLRQDKKVKFFGDDTWLSLFPGKFSKSFDFPSFDVKDLHTVDNGILTHIYPEMRQSNWDVIIAHFLGVDHCGHKYGPNHSAMAEKLTQMDAVIRNITEMMRDDTVLFVMGDHGMTKTGDHGGDSADELEAGLFIYSPAQITHTPQKEDENVAVAQTDFVPTLALLMGLPIPFSNLGMVIPELFGHCPWWDTGSNEIRRVYHRVKALRLNAQQISTYLATYQQIASDLPVPQLRSLQQQINKAESDVQNLITAMIKDGATDDALHKFIALEEAYKSYIREARETCEGVWAKFDLKLIVTGLLTVAVGVSQSCYFFVAWSNSDDSFPTLAKFLIGGSALHLFYLTLHMLFFPETVPPLMAVILALVLIFVSVVGIKNSPLINNIEMRRYLTIDNIISSLILIMNCCLFFSNSFIVYENAVTMFFMQTLIVVVFLKIIFKNFSVQRKEALKPDIGRQMRKSKAANYDLLHVITQPSTAAFIVIIICCIVLRIASSFYSCREEQHSCEDSTFILPLSSLDERTRNQRYLFSVFCIAAMVTAVRYWLKHYGNMNGMGAGVTAAYYGPPLAALFIVFHWALQALPQSVLDSFPRWQQVLMAQIVYAIIIVCLIVILSSPVLVYLLPTRTDFQIPYQAHFKHIVPTLYNQLKVQLSESEGGSSDANKAPVVYGLGSVYSSSVVLLVSVVSLLLALMLGDGIAPSLLLATVLLYLFLELYSVSVNSQELDSVNEGPTWSGIVMLSLLSTIFFFATGHQATIPSIRFEAAYTGFYGDFNTLLLPGFLIWLNTFSGPIIFNLAWPLLIFWPLLSSALMKMMVKRTFQQKQNEGSWKGDFRLYDNATLLRKHLFRVCCGMIGIASVKLLAAGCAAALHRRHLMVWKIFAPRFIYEAAFFTTSSACAILAFLFVLRVDSALSAFIRKLPTKKQS
;
A
#
# COMPACT_ATOMS: atom_id res chain seq x y z
N MET A 1 -36.86 2.09 6.65
CA MET A 1 -36.98 1.94 5.18
C MET A 1 -36.28 3.03 4.37
N PHE A 2 -36.47 4.33 4.65
CA PHE A 2 -35.84 5.41 3.85
C PHE A 2 -34.30 5.34 3.79
N GLY A 3 -33.62 5.14 4.94
CA GLY A 3 -32.16 5.00 4.97
C GLY A 3 -31.60 3.81 4.18
N ILE A 4 -32.35 2.71 4.07
CA ILE A 4 -31.94 1.52 3.29
C ILE A 4 -31.97 1.83 1.80
N LYS A 5 -32.98 2.58 1.32
CA LYS A 5 -33.04 3.01 -0.10
C LYS A 5 -31.83 3.87 -0.47
N LEU A 6 -31.42 4.78 0.42
CA LEU A 6 -30.23 5.63 0.24
C LEU A 6 -28.94 4.79 0.22
N LEU A 7 -28.85 3.79 1.10
CA LEU A 7 -27.71 2.87 1.13
C LEU A 7 -27.56 2.11 -0.20
N LEU A 8 -28.66 1.61 -0.77
CA LEU A 8 -28.61 0.90 -2.06
C LEU A 8 -28.10 1.79 -3.20
N ILE A 9 -28.42 3.08 -3.19
CA ILE A 9 -27.91 4.03 -4.18
C ILE A 9 -26.41 4.25 -3.97
N LEU A 10 -25.94 4.39 -2.73
CA LEU A 10 -24.49 4.51 -2.45
C LEU A 10 -23.74 3.26 -2.92
N LEU A 11 -24.28 2.07 -2.67
CA LEU A 11 -23.69 0.81 -3.15
C LEU A 11 -23.65 0.74 -4.68
N LEU A 12 -24.69 1.20 -5.37
CA LEU A 12 -24.71 1.27 -6.83
C LEU A 12 -23.62 2.21 -7.39
N LEU A 13 -23.44 3.39 -6.78
CA LEU A 13 -22.37 4.33 -7.16
C LEU A 13 -20.97 3.72 -6.97
N ILE A 14 -20.78 3.02 -5.84
CA ILE A 14 -19.52 2.32 -5.56
C ILE A 14 -19.28 1.21 -6.59
N LEU A 15 -20.28 0.38 -6.87
CA LEU A 15 -20.18 -0.70 -7.85
C LEU A 15 -19.87 -0.18 -9.25
N LEU A 16 -20.48 0.92 -9.69
CA LEU A 16 -20.14 1.57 -10.96
C LEU A 16 -18.66 1.93 -11.05
N THR A 17 -18.12 2.61 -10.03
CA THR A 17 -16.72 3.01 -10.02
C THR A 17 -15.78 1.80 -9.93
N ILE A 18 -16.08 0.79 -9.11
CA ILE A 18 -15.28 -0.45 -9.02
C ILE A 18 -15.27 -1.18 -10.36
N SER A 19 -16.43 -1.41 -10.98
CA SER A 19 -16.52 -2.10 -12.27
C SER A 19 -15.78 -1.34 -13.37
N GLY A 20 -15.88 -0.01 -13.43
CA GLY A 20 -15.11 0.80 -14.37
C GLY A 20 -13.60 0.68 -14.15
N THR A 21 -13.17 0.64 -12.88
CA THR A 21 -11.76 0.47 -12.50
C THR A 21 -11.22 -0.90 -12.88
N LEU A 22 -12.00 -1.97 -12.65
CA LEU A 22 -11.61 -3.33 -13.04
C LEU A 22 -11.48 -3.48 -14.56
N VAL A 23 -12.40 -2.87 -15.33
CA VAL A 23 -12.31 -2.85 -16.80
C VAL A 23 -11.11 -2.06 -17.28
N PHE A 24 -10.81 -0.93 -16.63
CA PHE A 24 -9.58 -0.18 -16.90
C PHE A 24 -8.33 -1.03 -16.64
N ILE A 25 -8.25 -1.68 -15.47
CA ILE A 25 -7.12 -2.54 -15.08
C ILE A 25 -6.93 -3.65 -16.12
N LYS A 26 -8.00 -4.30 -16.57
CA LYS A 26 -7.92 -5.33 -17.61
C LYS A 26 -7.31 -4.81 -18.91
N GLY A 27 -7.65 -3.59 -19.32
CA GLY A 27 -7.05 -2.98 -20.53
C GLY A 27 -5.67 -2.37 -20.30
N PHE A 28 -5.33 -2.03 -19.04
CA PHE A 28 -4.13 -1.30 -18.69
C PHE A 28 -2.95 -2.19 -18.27
N LEU A 29 -3.20 -3.30 -17.56
CA LEU A 29 -2.14 -4.21 -17.17
C LEU A 29 -1.76 -5.13 -18.33
N LEU A 30 -0.46 -5.27 -18.53
CA LEU A 30 0.14 -6.03 -19.61
C LEU A 30 0.03 -7.54 -19.36
N SER A 31 -0.65 -8.26 -20.24
CA SER A 31 -0.66 -9.73 -20.25
C SER A 31 -0.02 -10.24 -21.53
N ARG A 32 0.98 -11.13 -21.41
CA ARG A 32 1.48 -11.90 -22.56
C ARG A 32 0.72 -13.22 -22.67
N SER A 33 0.54 -13.69 -23.89
CA SER A 33 0.02 -15.06 -24.10
C SER A 33 1.11 -16.05 -23.74
N VAL A 34 0.82 -16.92 -22.77
CA VAL A 34 1.71 -18.01 -22.37
C VAL A 34 1.64 -19.13 -23.41
N ILE A 35 2.80 -19.58 -23.89
CA ILE A 35 2.91 -20.71 -24.84
C ILE A 35 3.41 -21.94 -24.08
N GLU A 36 2.59 -23.00 -24.07
CA GLU A 36 2.91 -24.26 -23.37
C GLU A 36 3.74 -25.25 -24.20
N THR A 37 4.15 -24.85 -25.41
CA THR A 37 5.10 -25.61 -26.23
C THR A 37 6.43 -25.75 -25.52
N LYS A 38 7.05 -26.93 -25.65
CA LYS A 38 8.30 -27.26 -24.99
C LYS A 38 9.35 -27.67 -25.99
N SER A 39 10.59 -27.26 -25.77
CA SER A 39 11.75 -27.61 -26.60
C SER A 39 11.96 -29.13 -26.58
N GLN A 40 12.31 -29.67 -27.75
CA GLN A 40 12.58 -31.09 -27.97
C GLN A 40 14.08 -31.32 -28.24
N CYS A 41 14.51 -32.58 -28.10
CA CYS A 41 15.93 -32.90 -28.20
C CYS A 41 16.50 -33.10 -29.60
N SER A 42 15.65 -33.33 -30.59
CA SER A 42 16.07 -33.50 -31.98
C SER A 42 15.44 -32.42 -32.88
N PRO A 43 15.74 -31.12 -32.68
CA PRO A 43 15.24 -30.09 -33.59
C PRO A 43 16.04 -30.13 -34.89
N GLU A 44 15.37 -29.80 -35.99
CA GLU A 44 15.92 -29.86 -37.36
C GLU A 44 17.20 -29.02 -37.55
N PHE A 45 17.37 -27.96 -36.75
CA PHE A 45 18.52 -27.04 -36.80
C PHE A 45 19.71 -27.45 -35.92
N ALA A 46 19.51 -28.37 -34.96
CA ALA A 46 20.61 -28.95 -34.20
C ALA A 46 21.25 -29.99 -35.10
N LEU A 47 22.24 -29.57 -35.89
CA LEU A 47 23.16 -30.47 -36.58
C LEU A 47 23.54 -31.56 -35.58
N ARG A 48 23.16 -32.82 -35.85
CA ARG A 48 23.47 -33.98 -34.99
C ARG A 48 24.90 -33.79 -34.52
N ALA A 49 25.07 -33.59 -33.21
CA ALA A 49 26.36 -33.30 -32.63
C ALA A 49 27.37 -34.25 -33.28
N GLU A 50 28.28 -33.70 -34.07
CA GLU A 50 29.21 -34.51 -34.86
C GLU A 50 29.80 -35.58 -33.95
N ASP A 51 29.71 -36.83 -34.41
CA ASP A 51 30.23 -38.05 -33.80
C ASP A 51 31.72 -37.86 -33.45
N HIS A 52 31.98 -37.23 -32.31
CA HIS A 52 33.22 -37.41 -31.57
C HIS A 52 32.85 -38.33 -30.41
N SER A 53 32.79 -39.62 -30.73
CA SER A 53 32.39 -40.75 -29.91
C SER A 53 33.14 -40.93 -28.57
N HIS A 54 33.95 -39.95 -28.13
CA HIS A 54 34.82 -40.09 -26.96
C HIS A 54 35.00 -38.83 -26.08
N HIS A 55 34.27 -37.72 -26.28
CA HIS A 55 34.54 -36.47 -25.54
C HIS A 55 33.31 -35.73 -24.98
N GLY A 56 33.00 -35.93 -23.68
CA GLY A 56 32.03 -35.13 -22.92
C GLY A 56 30.80 -35.88 -22.40
N VAL A 57 29.86 -35.17 -21.76
CA VAL A 57 28.55 -35.71 -21.40
C VAL A 57 27.66 -35.64 -22.63
N GLU A 58 27.11 -36.78 -23.06
CA GLU A 58 26.16 -36.84 -24.18
C GLU A 58 25.02 -35.85 -23.90
N GLY A 59 24.86 -34.92 -24.83
CA GLY A 59 24.00 -33.77 -24.68
C GLY A 59 23.13 -33.61 -25.91
N CYS A 60 21.97 -33.02 -25.68
CA CYS A 60 20.84 -33.08 -26.56
C CYS A 60 20.98 -32.12 -27.76
N TRP A 61 21.29 -30.84 -27.55
CA TRP A 61 21.58 -29.88 -28.64
C TRP A 61 23.08 -29.71 -28.90
N MET A 62 23.88 -29.85 -27.85
CA MET A 62 25.33 -29.94 -27.90
C MET A 62 25.82 -30.74 -26.69
N HIS A 63 27.03 -31.28 -26.78
CA HIS A 63 27.67 -31.97 -25.66
C HIS A 63 27.70 -31.08 -24.42
N GLY A 64 27.23 -31.62 -23.30
CA GLY A 64 27.31 -30.96 -22.01
C GLY A 64 28.76 -30.88 -21.54
N ARG A 65 29.15 -29.70 -21.05
CA ARG A 65 30.47 -29.50 -20.43
C ARG A 65 30.52 -30.11 -19.02
N PHE A 66 29.44 -29.93 -18.27
CA PHE A 66 29.34 -30.36 -16.88
C PHE A 66 28.27 -31.44 -16.74
N LYS A 67 28.58 -32.46 -15.96
CA LYS A 67 27.60 -33.49 -15.59
C LYS A 67 26.67 -33.00 -14.48
N ARG A 68 27.21 -32.13 -13.61
CA ARG A 68 26.54 -31.67 -12.40
C ARG A 68 26.51 -30.14 -12.30
N ALA A 69 25.44 -29.64 -11.70
CA ALA A 69 25.31 -28.22 -11.36
C ALA A 69 24.84 -28.04 -9.92
N ILE A 70 25.37 -27.02 -9.25
CA ILE A 70 24.91 -26.54 -7.96
C ILE A 70 24.48 -25.08 -8.15
N ILE A 71 23.23 -24.79 -7.82
CA ILE A 71 22.61 -23.48 -7.95
C ILE A 71 22.26 -23.01 -6.55
N VAL A 72 22.98 -22.00 -6.07
CA VAL A 72 22.75 -21.37 -4.77
C VAL A 72 22.16 -19.99 -5.02
N ILE A 73 20.90 -19.83 -4.66
CA ILE A 73 20.20 -18.56 -4.70
C ILE A 73 20.18 -18.03 -3.28
N ILE A 74 20.74 -16.84 -3.08
CA ILE A 74 20.68 -16.11 -1.82
C ILE A 74 19.76 -14.92 -2.07
N ASP A 75 18.57 -14.97 -1.48
CA ASP A 75 17.53 -13.97 -1.69
C ASP A 75 18.05 -12.57 -1.32
N ALA A 76 17.77 -11.59 -2.19
CA ALA A 76 18.24 -10.21 -2.11
C ALA A 76 19.78 -10.01 -2.06
N LEU A 77 20.57 -10.95 -2.61
CA LEU A 77 22.04 -10.83 -2.68
C LEU A 77 22.48 -9.77 -3.71
N LYS A 78 22.67 -8.54 -3.25
CA LYS A 78 23.21 -7.42 -4.03
C LYS A 78 24.62 -7.69 -4.54
N TYR A 79 24.95 -7.16 -5.73
CA TYR A 79 26.32 -7.19 -6.25
C TYR A 79 27.33 -6.57 -5.27
N GLU A 80 26.96 -5.47 -4.62
CA GLU A 80 27.80 -4.79 -3.64
C GLU A 80 28.15 -5.63 -2.41
N PHE A 81 27.36 -6.65 -2.07
CA PHE A 81 27.67 -7.57 -0.97
C PHE A 81 28.81 -8.54 -1.35
N MET A 82 28.93 -8.84 -2.65
CA MET A 82 29.91 -9.77 -3.21
C MET A 82 31.20 -9.07 -3.64
N ALA A 83 31.12 -7.79 -4.05
CA ALA A 83 32.25 -7.01 -4.48
C ALA A 83 33.21 -6.70 -3.31
N PHE A 84 34.48 -7.07 -3.48
CA PHE A 84 35.51 -6.80 -2.47
C PHE A 84 36.17 -5.44 -2.75
N ASN A 85 36.23 -4.58 -1.72
CA ASN A 85 36.86 -3.27 -1.82
C ASN A 85 38.09 -3.20 -0.89
N SER A 86 39.28 -3.16 -1.49
CA SER A 86 40.58 -3.07 -0.79
C SER A 86 40.91 -1.67 -0.27
N SER A 87 40.20 -0.63 -0.70
CA SER A 87 40.48 0.77 -0.38
C SER A 87 39.70 1.30 0.83
N LEU A 88 38.89 0.45 1.48
CA LEU A 88 38.08 0.84 2.65
C LEU A 88 38.97 1.09 3.88
N GLN A 89 38.83 2.27 4.48
CA GLN A 89 39.42 2.58 5.77
C GLN A 89 38.54 2.05 6.92
N GLN A 90 39.15 1.81 8.08
CA GLN A 90 38.52 1.12 9.23
C GLN A 90 37.28 1.85 9.80
N ASN A 91 37.11 3.14 9.52
CA ASN A 91 35.98 3.96 9.95
C ASN A 91 34.81 4.04 8.93
N ASP A 92 34.96 3.52 7.71
CA ASP A 92 33.95 3.58 6.61
C ASP A 92 33.29 2.22 6.31
N VAL A 93 33.40 1.24 7.22
CA VAL A 93 32.95 -0.13 6.99
C VAL A 93 31.46 -0.26 7.32
N THR A 94 30.59 -0.14 6.32
CA THR A 94 29.21 -0.61 6.44
C THR A 94 29.19 -2.10 6.78
N HIS A 95 28.19 -2.56 7.52
CA HIS A 95 28.16 -3.92 8.07
C HIS A 95 28.22 -5.03 7.01
N TYR A 96 27.76 -4.76 5.79
CA TYR A 96 27.68 -5.73 4.70
C TYR A 96 28.93 -5.84 3.82
N LYS A 97 29.83 -4.85 3.82
CA LYS A 97 31.00 -4.85 2.92
C LYS A 97 32.07 -5.85 3.36
N ASN A 98 32.73 -6.47 2.38
CA ASN A 98 33.83 -7.41 2.56
C ASN A 98 33.49 -8.60 3.49
N LYS A 99 32.22 -9.06 3.50
CA LYS A 99 31.76 -10.22 4.29
C LYS A 99 31.72 -11.54 3.53
N LEU A 100 31.97 -11.51 2.22
CA LEU A 100 32.11 -12.69 1.35
C LEU A 100 33.56 -12.86 0.81
N PRO A 101 34.60 -12.92 1.67
CA PRO A 101 36.00 -12.97 1.23
C PRO A 101 36.34 -14.21 0.37
N SER A 102 35.60 -15.32 0.49
CA SER A 102 35.85 -16.54 -0.27
C SER A 102 35.71 -16.32 -1.79
N ILE A 103 34.76 -15.48 -2.22
CA ILE A 103 34.59 -15.10 -3.63
C ILE A 103 35.84 -14.39 -4.14
N HIS A 104 36.30 -13.36 -3.43
CA HIS A 104 37.50 -12.60 -3.79
C HIS A 104 38.75 -13.49 -3.85
N GLN A 105 38.91 -14.39 -2.87
CA GLN A 105 40.03 -15.32 -2.85
C GLN A 105 40.03 -16.26 -4.06
N LEU A 106 38.86 -16.76 -4.48
CA LEU A 106 38.73 -17.62 -5.66
C LEU A 106 39.02 -16.84 -6.95
N LEU A 107 38.47 -15.63 -7.10
CA LEU A 107 38.75 -14.75 -8.23
C LEU A 107 40.26 -14.48 -8.40
N LYS A 108 40.98 -14.30 -7.29
CA LYS A 108 42.42 -14.04 -7.32
C LYS A 108 43.28 -15.29 -7.51
N ARG A 109 42.95 -16.39 -6.83
CA ARG A 109 43.76 -17.64 -6.86
C ARG A 109 43.49 -18.51 -8.07
N LYS A 110 42.25 -18.53 -8.57
CA LYS A 110 41.83 -19.33 -9.72
C LYS A 110 41.06 -18.47 -10.75
N PRO A 111 41.70 -17.45 -11.35
CA PRO A 111 41.02 -16.46 -12.20
C PRO A 111 40.42 -17.02 -13.51
N LEU A 112 40.84 -18.21 -13.94
CA LEU A 112 40.29 -18.91 -15.12
C LEU A 112 39.13 -19.87 -14.77
N ASN A 113 38.90 -20.10 -13.48
CA ASN A 113 37.89 -21.00 -12.94
C ASN A 113 36.68 -20.26 -12.36
N SER A 114 36.78 -18.93 -12.23
CA SER A 114 35.77 -18.11 -11.56
C SER A 114 35.45 -16.84 -12.33
N ARG A 115 34.20 -16.39 -12.19
CA ARG A 115 33.68 -15.13 -12.73
C ARG A 115 32.71 -14.46 -11.77
N LEU A 116 32.69 -13.13 -11.77
CA LEU A 116 31.73 -12.33 -11.01
C LEU A 116 31.08 -11.30 -11.95
N TYR A 117 29.75 -11.25 -11.96
CA TYR A 117 28.98 -10.34 -12.80
C TYR A 117 27.98 -9.54 -11.96
N LYS A 118 27.68 -8.31 -12.41
CA LYS A 118 26.41 -7.67 -12.06
C LYS A 118 25.29 -8.43 -12.75
N PHE A 119 24.32 -8.91 -11.99
CA PHE A 119 23.25 -9.77 -12.47
C PHE A 119 21.94 -8.97 -12.47
N ILE A 120 21.62 -8.38 -13.63
CA ILE A 120 20.57 -7.38 -13.74
C ILE A 120 19.21 -8.05 -13.79
N ALA A 121 18.40 -7.83 -12.75
CA ALA A 121 17.03 -8.30 -12.67
C ALA A 121 16.09 -7.42 -13.53
N ASP A 122 15.03 -8.02 -14.08
CA ASP A 122 13.95 -7.28 -14.74
C ASP A 122 12.88 -6.90 -13.69
N PRO A 123 12.28 -5.71 -13.73
CA PRO A 123 11.16 -5.37 -12.84
C PRO A 123 9.87 -6.13 -13.23
N PRO A 124 8.98 -6.45 -12.27
CA PRO A 124 9.11 -6.23 -10.83
C PRO A 124 10.09 -7.22 -10.16
N THR A 125 10.89 -6.69 -9.24
CA THR A 125 11.94 -7.42 -8.48
C THR A 125 11.37 -8.15 -7.26
N THR A 126 10.27 -8.87 -7.46
CA THR A 126 9.66 -9.72 -6.44
C THR A 126 10.15 -11.17 -6.61
N THR A 127 10.52 -11.84 -5.53
CA THR A 127 11.11 -13.20 -5.50
C THR A 127 10.41 -14.16 -6.47
N MET A 128 9.09 -14.34 -6.35
CA MET A 128 8.33 -15.27 -7.20
C MET A 128 8.47 -14.97 -8.71
N GLN A 129 8.46 -13.69 -9.10
CA GLN A 129 8.62 -13.29 -10.50
C GLN A 129 10.05 -13.53 -11.00
N ARG A 130 11.03 -13.31 -10.12
CA ARG A 130 12.44 -13.57 -10.43
C ARG A 130 12.72 -15.07 -10.57
N LEU A 131 12.19 -15.90 -9.68
CA LEU A 131 12.29 -17.37 -9.77
C LEU A 131 11.69 -17.92 -11.08
N LYS A 132 10.54 -17.37 -11.53
CA LYS A 132 9.98 -17.70 -12.85
C LYS A 132 10.96 -17.32 -13.97
N GLY A 133 11.46 -16.08 -13.97
CA GLY A 133 12.45 -15.62 -14.97
C GLY A 133 13.75 -16.45 -15.00
N LEU A 134 14.28 -16.82 -13.83
CA LEU A 134 15.50 -17.62 -13.65
C LEU A 134 15.35 -19.09 -14.08
N THR A 135 14.14 -19.55 -14.35
CA THR A 135 13.89 -20.95 -14.76
C THR A 135 13.37 -21.06 -16.20
N THR A 136 12.67 -20.05 -16.71
CA THR A 136 12.12 -20.04 -18.08
C THR A 136 12.97 -19.23 -19.07
N GLY A 137 13.68 -18.19 -18.59
CA GLY A 137 14.39 -17.23 -19.45
C GLY A 137 13.45 -16.25 -20.15
N SER A 138 12.18 -16.23 -19.75
CA SER A 138 11.15 -15.33 -20.28
C SER A 138 11.09 -14.02 -19.51
N LEU A 139 10.52 -12.99 -20.12
CA LEU A 139 10.27 -11.71 -19.46
C LEU A 139 9.07 -11.80 -18.49
N PRO A 140 9.15 -11.16 -17.31
CA PRO A 140 8.02 -11.06 -16.38
C PRO A 140 6.90 -10.19 -16.95
N THR A 141 5.66 -10.39 -16.50
CA THR A 141 4.57 -9.42 -16.74
C THR A 141 3.90 -9.03 -15.43
N PHE A 142 3.42 -7.78 -15.32
CA PHE A 142 2.76 -7.28 -14.10
C PHE A 142 1.48 -8.06 -13.74
N VAL A 143 0.78 -8.61 -14.75
CA VAL A 143 -0.40 -9.46 -14.51
C VAL A 143 -0.01 -10.78 -13.87
N ASP A 144 1.16 -11.35 -14.14
CA ASP A 144 1.62 -12.58 -13.48
C ASP A 144 1.79 -12.38 -11.95
N ALA A 145 2.02 -11.15 -11.48
CA ALA A 145 2.08 -10.85 -10.04
C ALA A 145 0.69 -10.77 -9.38
N GLY A 146 -0.34 -10.41 -10.14
CA GLY A 146 -1.73 -10.23 -9.65
C GLY A 146 -2.72 -11.33 -10.03
N ALA A 147 -2.42 -12.18 -11.03
CA ALA A 147 -3.31 -13.24 -11.52
C ALA A 147 -3.02 -14.62 -10.88
N ASN A 148 -1.87 -14.77 -10.20
CA ASN A 148 -1.44 -16.02 -9.57
C ASN A 148 -2.13 -16.35 -8.23
N PHE A 149 -3.22 -15.67 -7.86
CA PHE A 149 -3.99 -16.00 -6.64
C PHE A 149 -4.84 -17.29 -6.75
N HIS A 150 -4.77 -18.05 -7.86
CA HIS A 150 -5.52 -19.31 -8.04
C HIS A 150 -4.65 -20.54 -8.36
N SER A 151 -3.46 -20.41 -8.96
CA SER A 151 -2.46 -21.49 -9.06
C SER A 151 -1.07 -20.94 -9.36
N TYR A 152 -0.10 -21.25 -8.52
CA TYR A 152 1.29 -20.80 -8.67
C TYR A 152 2.12 -21.62 -9.68
N ALA A 153 1.61 -22.77 -10.15
CA ALA A 153 2.39 -23.70 -10.94
C ALA A 153 2.78 -23.13 -12.32
N ILE A 154 4.07 -23.21 -12.65
CA ILE A 154 4.59 -22.78 -13.96
C ILE A 154 4.28 -23.86 -15.00
N THR A 155 3.46 -23.53 -16.00
CA THR A 155 3.13 -24.42 -17.13
C THR A 155 4.07 -24.27 -18.32
N GLU A 156 4.74 -23.12 -18.42
CA GLU A 156 5.75 -22.81 -19.43
C GLU A 156 6.94 -23.79 -19.39
N ASP A 157 7.55 -24.00 -20.55
CA ASP A 157 8.80 -24.72 -20.63
C ASP A 157 9.88 -24.05 -19.77
N ASN A 158 10.64 -24.85 -19.03
CA ASN A 158 11.59 -24.36 -18.05
C ASN A 158 12.73 -25.37 -17.83
N LEU A 159 13.82 -24.91 -17.21
CA LEU A 159 15.01 -25.72 -16.95
C LEU A 159 14.71 -27.00 -16.16
N ILE A 160 13.84 -26.95 -15.15
CA ILE A 160 13.54 -28.11 -14.31
C ILE A 160 12.82 -29.18 -15.14
N ASP A 161 11.83 -28.79 -15.93
CA ASP A 161 11.13 -29.69 -16.85
C ASP A 161 12.09 -30.31 -17.88
N GLN A 162 13.04 -29.52 -18.41
CA GLN A 162 14.05 -30.02 -19.35
C GLN A 162 15.04 -30.98 -18.69
N MET A 163 15.44 -30.74 -17.44
CA MET A 163 16.26 -31.66 -16.65
C MET A 163 15.56 -33.01 -16.44
N LEU A 164 14.29 -32.99 -16.02
CA LEU A 164 13.51 -34.20 -15.75
C LEU A 164 13.31 -35.07 -16.99
N ARG A 165 13.11 -34.45 -18.16
CA ARG A 165 12.97 -35.16 -19.45
C ARG A 165 14.25 -35.85 -19.92
N GLN A 166 15.39 -35.46 -19.37
CA GLN A 166 16.69 -36.08 -19.62
C GLN A 166 17.13 -36.97 -18.45
N ASP A 167 16.16 -37.45 -17.65
CA ASP A 167 16.34 -38.31 -16.48
C ASP A 167 17.33 -37.77 -15.44
N LYS A 168 17.52 -36.45 -15.37
CA LYS A 168 18.38 -35.80 -14.38
C LYS A 168 17.71 -35.78 -13.02
N LYS A 169 18.47 -36.10 -11.98
CA LYS A 169 18.00 -36.06 -10.59
C LYS A 169 18.24 -34.68 -10.00
N VAL A 170 17.15 -33.90 -9.88
CA VAL A 170 17.14 -32.57 -9.25
C VAL A 170 16.77 -32.71 -7.76
N LYS A 171 17.61 -32.19 -6.87
CA LYS A 171 17.36 -32.09 -5.43
C LYS A 171 17.21 -30.63 -5.03
N PHE A 172 16.18 -30.33 -4.25
CA PHE A 172 15.84 -28.97 -3.83
C PHE A 172 15.96 -28.80 -2.31
N PHE A 173 16.49 -27.66 -1.89
CA PHE A 173 16.60 -27.23 -0.50
C PHE A 173 16.22 -25.75 -0.43
N GLY A 174 15.26 -25.38 0.39
CA GLY A 174 14.86 -23.98 0.47
C GLY A 174 13.43 -23.83 0.92
N ASP A 175 12.79 -22.77 0.45
CA ASP A 175 11.45 -22.42 0.87
C ASP A 175 10.35 -23.08 0.02
N ASP A 176 9.14 -23.14 0.57
CA ASP A 176 7.97 -23.81 -0.02
C ASP A 176 7.40 -23.14 -1.28
N THR A 177 7.83 -21.92 -1.63
CA THR A 177 7.46 -21.25 -2.90
C THR A 177 7.83 -22.12 -4.11
N TRP A 178 8.98 -22.80 -4.06
CA TRP A 178 9.43 -23.66 -5.16
C TRP A 178 8.51 -24.86 -5.39
N LEU A 179 7.92 -25.43 -4.34
CA LEU A 179 6.95 -26.52 -4.47
C LEU A 179 5.63 -26.05 -5.05
N SER A 180 5.26 -24.80 -4.76
CA SER A 180 4.08 -24.15 -5.35
C SER A 180 4.29 -23.86 -6.84
N LEU A 181 5.49 -23.42 -7.23
CA LEU A 181 5.88 -23.16 -8.63
C LEU A 181 6.10 -24.45 -9.44
N PHE A 182 6.69 -25.49 -8.82
CA PHE A 182 7.11 -26.74 -9.48
C PHE A 182 6.60 -28.00 -8.75
N PRO A 183 5.27 -28.19 -8.67
CA PRO A 183 4.69 -29.29 -7.92
C PRO A 183 5.11 -30.66 -8.47
N GLY A 184 5.69 -31.50 -7.59
CA GLY A 184 6.10 -32.87 -7.93
C GLY A 184 7.31 -32.97 -8.86
N LYS A 185 8.11 -31.91 -9.01
CA LYS A 185 9.24 -31.85 -9.97
C LYS A 185 10.60 -32.19 -9.37
N PHE A 186 10.72 -32.34 -8.05
CA PHE A 186 11.99 -32.64 -7.40
C PHE A 186 12.06 -34.11 -7.00
N SER A 187 13.22 -34.74 -7.26
CA SER A 187 13.46 -36.13 -6.84
C SER A 187 13.52 -36.27 -5.31
N LYS A 188 13.93 -35.18 -4.64
CA LYS A 188 13.89 -34.99 -3.20
C LYS A 188 13.84 -33.49 -2.91
N SER A 189 12.95 -33.06 -2.02
CA SER A 189 12.85 -31.68 -1.55
C SER A 189 13.00 -31.63 -0.03
N PHE A 190 13.63 -30.57 0.45
CA PHE A 190 13.64 -30.16 1.86
C PHE A 190 13.15 -28.72 1.92
N ASP A 191 11.85 -28.58 2.14
CA ASP A 191 11.12 -27.32 2.13
C ASP A 191 10.87 -26.77 3.54
N PHE A 192 10.88 -25.44 3.63
CA PHE A 192 10.69 -24.69 4.86
C PHE A 192 9.73 -23.50 4.63
N PRO A 193 9.03 -23.02 5.67
CA PRO A 193 8.18 -21.83 5.61
C PRO A 193 8.89 -20.60 5.01
N SER A 194 8.30 -19.98 3.97
CA SER A 194 8.88 -18.82 3.25
C SER A 194 8.46 -17.45 3.79
N PHE A 195 7.29 -17.36 4.40
CA PHE A 195 6.59 -16.07 4.53
C PHE A 195 7.03 -15.24 5.76
N ASP A 196 7.57 -15.86 6.81
CA ASP A 196 7.91 -15.19 8.06
C ASP A 196 9.24 -14.41 7.95
N VAL A 197 9.16 -13.15 7.48
CA VAL A 197 10.32 -12.23 7.36
C VAL A 197 11.02 -11.95 8.70
N LYS A 198 10.43 -12.30 9.85
CA LYS A 198 11.09 -12.15 11.15
C LYS A 198 12.02 -13.31 11.46
N ASP A 199 11.86 -14.43 10.79
CA ASP A 199 12.69 -15.62 10.92
C ASP A 199 13.91 -15.53 10.02
N LEU A 200 15.08 -15.34 10.62
CA LEU A 200 16.32 -15.29 9.86
C LEU A 200 16.95 -16.66 9.66
N HIS A 201 16.59 -17.68 10.42
CA HIS A 201 17.47 -18.84 10.64
C HIS A 201 16.87 -20.18 10.27
N THR A 202 15.56 -20.38 10.36
CA THR A 202 14.96 -21.71 10.19
C THR A 202 15.24 -22.27 8.80
N VAL A 203 15.01 -21.49 7.74
CA VAL A 203 15.24 -21.90 6.36
C VAL A 203 16.73 -22.17 6.12
N ASP A 204 17.59 -21.19 6.42
CA ASP A 204 19.04 -21.33 6.23
C ASP A 204 19.62 -22.54 6.97
N ASN A 205 19.32 -22.71 8.26
CA ASN A 205 19.84 -23.82 9.06
C ASN A 205 19.26 -25.17 8.62
N GLY A 206 18.01 -25.17 8.16
CA GLY A 206 17.37 -26.32 7.55
C GLY A 206 18.13 -26.79 6.30
N ILE A 207 18.46 -25.87 5.40
CA ILE A 207 19.28 -26.15 4.22
C ILE A 207 20.64 -26.70 4.63
N LEU A 208 21.34 -26.05 5.57
CA LEU A 208 22.68 -26.46 6.01
C LEU A 208 22.72 -27.87 6.59
N THR A 209 21.65 -28.28 7.28
CA THR A 209 21.53 -29.62 7.88
C THR A 209 21.49 -30.72 6.82
N HIS A 210 20.98 -30.42 5.62
CA HIS A 210 20.71 -31.43 4.59
C HIS A 210 21.63 -31.32 3.36
N ILE A 211 22.09 -30.13 2.97
CA ILE A 211 22.83 -29.93 1.72
C ILE A 211 24.17 -30.68 1.69
N TYR A 212 24.99 -30.58 2.73
CA TYR A 212 26.33 -31.20 2.74
C TYR A 212 26.29 -32.74 2.75
N PRO A 213 25.43 -33.40 3.57
CA PRO A 213 25.25 -34.85 3.47
C PRO A 213 24.79 -35.32 2.09
N GLU A 214 23.88 -34.59 1.44
CA GLU A 214 23.35 -34.93 0.12
C GLU A 214 24.38 -34.72 -1.00
N MET A 215 25.23 -33.68 -0.91
CA MET A 215 26.33 -33.44 -1.84
C MET A 215 27.37 -34.57 -1.86
N ARG A 216 27.63 -35.22 -0.72
CA ARG A 216 28.58 -36.35 -0.62
C ARG A 216 28.07 -37.60 -1.33
N GLN A 217 26.76 -37.73 -1.52
CA GLN A 217 26.17 -38.83 -2.27
C GLN A 217 26.44 -38.67 -3.78
N SER A 218 26.39 -39.77 -4.53
CA SER A 218 26.56 -39.76 -6.00
C SER A 218 25.25 -39.63 -6.77
N ASN A 219 24.10 -39.70 -6.09
CA ASN A 219 22.75 -39.82 -6.63
C ASN A 219 22.07 -38.46 -6.87
N TRP A 220 22.77 -37.51 -7.48
CA TRP A 220 22.22 -36.22 -7.89
C TRP A 220 22.95 -35.70 -9.13
N ASP A 221 22.22 -34.95 -9.96
CA ASP A 221 22.77 -34.24 -11.11
C ASP A 221 22.67 -32.72 -10.91
N VAL A 222 21.59 -32.24 -10.27
CA VAL A 222 21.41 -30.82 -9.96
C VAL A 222 20.99 -30.65 -8.50
N ILE A 223 21.65 -29.72 -7.81
CA ILE A 223 21.25 -29.23 -6.49
C ILE A 223 20.82 -27.78 -6.63
N ILE A 224 19.63 -27.45 -6.12
CA ILE A 224 19.13 -26.08 -6.01
C ILE A 224 18.95 -25.78 -4.52
N ALA A 225 19.59 -24.71 -4.05
CA ALA A 225 19.53 -24.24 -2.67
C ALA A 225 19.08 -22.78 -2.64
N HIS A 226 17.96 -22.47 -1.98
CA HIS A 226 17.43 -21.10 -1.88
C HIS A 226 17.41 -20.61 -0.43
N PHE A 227 18.28 -19.66 -0.10
CA PHE A 227 18.45 -19.08 1.25
C PHE A 227 17.69 -17.75 1.37
N LEU A 228 16.92 -17.57 2.44
CA LEU A 228 16.11 -16.36 2.67
C LEU A 228 16.70 -15.41 3.72
N GLY A 229 17.68 -15.86 4.52
CA GLY A 229 18.13 -15.10 5.69
C GLY A 229 18.74 -13.73 5.39
N VAL A 230 19.25 -13.49 4.18
CA VAL A 230 19.76 -12.17 3.75
C VAL A 230 18.59 -11.22 3.48
N ASP A 231 17.62 -11.60 2.64
CA ASP A 231 16.42 -10.80 2.39
C ASP A 231 15.63 -10.49 3.67
N HIS A 232 15.35 -11.51 4.48
CA HIS A 232 14.64 -11.34 5.75
C HIS A 232 15.39 -10.40 6.71
N CYS A 233 16.74 -10.44 6.70
CA CYS A 233 17.54 -9.51 7.49
C CYS A 233 17.43 -8.08 6.93
N GLY A 234 17.35 -7.93 5.61
CA GLY A 234 17.04 -6.68 4.91
C GLY A 234 15.75 -6.07 5.45
N HIS A 235 14.61 -6.74 5.29
CA HIS A 235 13.30 -6.24 5.77
C HIS A 235 13.28 -5.93 7.27
N LYS A 236 13.86 -6.83 8.09
CA LYS A 236 13.77 -6.70 9.55
C LYS A 236 14.67 -5.61 10.13
N TYR A 237 15.89 -5.47 9.61
CA TYR A 237 16.93 -4.62 10.22
C TYR A 237 17.52 -3.56 9.28
N GLY A 238 17.31 -3.70 7.97
CA GLY A 238 18.05 -3.00 6.92
C GLY A 238 19.40 -3.67 6.60
N PRO A 239 19.96 -3.42 5.41
CA PRO A 239 21.23 -4.00 4.98
C PRO A 239 22.44 -3.57 5.83
N ASN A 240 22.40 -2.39 6.45
CA ASN A 240 23.49 -1.88 7.27
C ASN A 240 23.31 -2.20 8.76
N HIS A 241 23.19 -3.49 9.09
CA HIS A 241 23.05 -3.97 10.47
C HIS A 241 24.02 -5.13 10.77
N SER A 242 24.42 -5.31 12.04
CA SER A 242 25.35 -6.39 12.43
C SER A 242 24.84 -7.79 12.06
N ALA A 243 23.53 -8.01 12.19
CA ALA A 243 22.89 -9.27 11.76
C ALA A 243 23.10 -9.55 10.26
N MET A 244 23.14 -8.52 9.40
CA MET A 244 23.44 -8.70 7.97
C MET A 244 24.88 -9.18 7.79
N ALA A 245 25.82 -8.64 8.58
CA ALA A 245 27.21 -9.10 8.56
C ALA A 245 27.33 -10.58 8.95
N GLU A 246 26.59 -11.01 9.97
CA GLU A 246 26.54 -12.41 10.41
C GLU A 246 25.95 -13.31 9.32
N LYS A 247 24.88 -12.86 8.65
CA LYS A 247 24.25 -13.60 7.55
C LYS A 247 25.14 -13.72 6.32
N LEU A 248 25.77 -12.64 5.90
CA LEU A 248 26.74 -12.71 4.80
C LEU A 248 27.95 -13.58 5.18
N THR A 249 28.41 -13.54 6.43
CA THR A 249 29.49 -14.44 6.90
C THR A 249 29.05 -15.92 6.90
N GLN A 250 27.78 -16.20 7.26
CA GLN A 250 27.19 -17.53 7.13
C GLN A 250 27.22 -17.98 5.67
N MET A 251 26.79 -17.12 4.73
CA MET A 251 26.81 -17.40 3.30
C MET A 251 28.22 -17.59 2.74
N ASP A 252 29.22 -16.83 3.22
CA ASP A 252 30.63 -17.06 2.86
C ASP A 252 31.08 -18.48 3.23
N ALA A 253 30.73 -18.93 4.44
CA ALA A 253 31.04 -20.28 4.88
C ALA A 253 30.32 -21.34 4.02
N VAL A 254 29.09 -21.07 3.56
CA VAL A 254 28.39 -21.94 2.61
C VAL A 254 29.16 -22.06 1.31
N ILE A 255 29.52 -20.93 0.69
CA ILE A 255 30.25 -20.88 -0.58
C ILE A 255 31.59 -21.62 -0.45
N ARG A 256 32.34 -21.37 0.62
CA ARG A 256 33.61 -22.06 0.90
C ARG A 256 33.44 -23.57 1.03
N ASN A 257 32.51 -24.01 1.87
CA ASN A 257 32.27 -25.44 2.09
C ASN A 257 31.79 -26.16 0.83
N ILE A 258 30.94 -25.52 0.02
CA ILE A 258 30.48 -26.09 -1.26
C ILE A 258 31.65 -26.23 -2.22
N THR A 259 32.41 -25.15 -2.43
CA THR A 259 33.53 -25.15 -3.39
C THR A 259 34.65 -26.13 -3.03
N GLU A 260 34.89 -26.39 -1.74
CA GLU A 260 35.83 -27.42 -1.27
C GLU A 260 35.35 -28.86 -1.52
N MET A 261 34.03 -29.10 -1.63
CA MET A 261 33.45 -30.43 -1.86
C MET A 261 33.16 -30.73 -3.34
N MET A 262 33.26 -29.75 -4.22
CA MET A 262 32.98 -29.89 -5.65
C MET A 262 34.02 -30.75 -6.37
N ARG A 263 33.60 -31.37 -7.48
CA ARG A 263 34.44 -32.14 -8.39
C ARG A 263 34.62 -31.38 -9.71
N ASP A 264 35.59 -31.80 -10.51
CA ASP A 264 35.91 -31.16 -11.81
C ASP A 264 34.77 -31.24 -12.84
N ASP A 265 33.80 -32.15 -12.65
CA ASP A 265 32.61 -32.29 -13.51
C ASP A 265 31.42 -31.40 -13.07
N THR A 266 31.63 -30.53 -12.08
CA THR A 266 30.58 -29.74 -11.42
C THR A 266 30.79 -28.24 -11.63
N VAL A 267 29.71 -27.52 -11.94
CA VAL A 267 29.67 -26.04 -11.97
C VAL A 267 28.79 -25.50 -10.85
N LEU A 268 29.23 -24.41 -10.22
CA LEU A 268 28.52 -23.67 -9.18
C LEU A 268 28.08 -22.31 -9.72
N PHE A 269 26.82 -21.98 -9.47
CA PHE A 269 26.28 -20.64 -9.62
C PHE A 269 25.80 -20.16 -8.25
N VAL A 270 26.30 -19.03 -7.79
CA VAL A 270 25.83 -18.32 -6.60
C VAL A 270 25.24 -17.00 -7.07
N MET A 271 23.95 -16.76 -6.83
CA MET A 271 23.26 -15.59 -7.39
C MET A 271 22.25 -14.98 -6.42
N GLY A 272 22.00 -13.69 -6.58
CA GLY A 272 20.81 -13.02 -6.06
C GLY A 272 19.69 -13.01 -7.09
N ASP A 273 18.45 -13.15 -6.64
CA ASP A 273 17.25 -13.01 -7.46
C ASP A 273 16.81 -11.54 -7.59
N HIS A 274 17.11 -10.70 -6.60
CA HIS A 274 17.05 -9.24 -6.68
C HIS A 274 18.08 -8.57 -5.74
N GLY A 275 18.07 -7.24 -5.71
CA GLY A 275 18.74 -6.43 -4.69
C GLY A 275 17.77 -5.96 -3.61
N MET A 276 18.13 -4.89 -2.89
CA MET A 276 17.28 -4.27 -1.86
C MET A 276 17.63 -2.79 -1.67
N THR A 277 16.63 -2.01 -1.27
CA THR A 277 16.77 -0.60 -0.86
C THR A 277 17.50 -0.47 0.49
N LYS A 278 17.77 0.76 0.91
CA LYS A 278 18.42 1.06 2.21
C LYS A 278 17.55 0.70 3.42
N THR A 279 16.23 0.65 3.27
CA THR A 279 15.29 0.22 4.32
C THR A 279 15.09 -1.28 4.36
N GLY A 280 15.55 -2.01 3.33
CA GLY A 280 15.37 -3.46 3.19
C GLY A 280 14.30 -3.88 2.18
N ASP A 281 13.52 -2.93 1.65
CA ASP A 281 12.43 -3.20 0.71
C ASP A 281 12.92 -3.51 -0.71
N HIS A 282 12.06 -4.16 -1.51
CA HIS A 282 12.28 -4.46 -2.94
C HIS A 282 10.94 -4.60 -3.72
N GLY A 283 10.99 -4.89 -5.03
CA GLY A 283 9.82 -5.05 -5.91
C GLY A 283 9.71 -4.00 -7.03
N GLY A 284 10.54 -2.96 -6.97
CA GLY A 284 10.63 -1.85 -7.91
C GLY A 284 11.65 -2.04 -9.03
N ASP A 285 12.06 -0.93 -9.63
CA ASP A 285 13.00 -0.83 -10.75
C ASP A 285 14.22 0.04 -10.43
N SER A 286 14.49 0.32 -9.14
CA SER A 286 15.67 1.09 -8.73
C SER A 286 16.96 0.31 -8.94
N ALA A 287 18.08 1.00 -9.17
CA ALA A 287 19.38 0.33 -9.34
C ALA A 287 19.73 -0.56 -8.12
N ASP A 288 19.38 -0.12 -6.92
CA ASP A 288 19.59 -0.87 -5.67
C ASP A 288 18.81 -2.20 -5.62
N GLU A 289 17.65 -2.26 -6.29
CA GLU A 289 16.80 -3.45 -6.42
C GLU A 289 17.14 -4.30 -7.64
N LEU A 290 17.61 -3.70 -8.74
CA LEU A 290 17.94 -4.41 -9.98
C LEU A 290 19.33 -5.07 -9.95
N GLU A 291 20.31 -4.46 -9.25
CA GLU A 291 21.70 -4.91 -9.23
C GLU A 291 21.95 -6.05 -8.23
N ALA A 292 21.48 -7.25 -8.57
CA ALA A 292 21.89 -8.49 -7.89
C ALA A 292 23.31 -8.91 -8.32
N GLY A 293 23.90 -9.89 -7.63
CA GLY A 293 25.19 -10.46 -7.99
C GLY A 293 25.10 -11.87 -8.58
N LEU A 294 26.03 -12.23 -9.47
CA LEU A 294 26.22 -13.59 -9.99
C LEU A 294 27.70 -14.00 -9.91
N PHE A 295 28.01 -15.03 -9.14
CA PHE A 295 29.31 -15.67 -9.07
C PHE A 295 29.26 -17.08 -9.66
N ILE A 296 30.18 -17.38 -10.57
CA ILE A 296 30.28 -18.67 -11.25
C ILE A 296 31.63 -19.30 -10.92
N TYR A 297 31.64 -20.58 -10.56
CA TYR A 297 32.86 -21.32 -10.23
C TYR A 297 32.82 -22.77 -10.70
N SER A 298 33.98 -23.31 -11.09
CA SER A 298 34.19 -24.76 -11.16
C SER A 298 35.63 -25.11 -10.75
N PRO A 299 35.87 -26.29 -10.13
CA PRO A 299 37.22 -26.80 -9.95
C PRO A 299 37.98 -26.97 -11.29
N ALA A 300 37.26 -27.26 -12.38
CA ALA A 300 37.80 -27.22 -13.73
C ALA A 300 37.83 -25.79 -14.29
N GLN A 301 38.79 -25.51 -15.17
CA GLN A 301 38.89 -24.22 -15.85
C GLN A 301 37.59 -23.95 -16.61
N ILE A 302 37.01 -22.73 -16.50
CA ILE A 302 35.74 -22.33 -17.15
C ILE A 302 35.95 -21.38 -18.33
N THR A 303 36.98 -20.54 -18.28
CA THR A 303 37.28 -19.51 -19.29
C THR A 303 38.73 -19.55 -19.72
N HIS A 304 39.04 -18.96 -20.89
CA HIS A 304 40.42 -18.86 -21.38
C HIS A 304 41.17 -17.62 -20.84
N THR A 305 40.48 -16.49 -20.69
CA THR A 305 41.06 -15.23 -20.19
C THR A 305 40.70 -15.04 -18.72
N PRO A 306 41.50 -14.36 -17.90
CA PRO A 306 41.07 -13.89 -16.59
C PRO A 306 40.14 -12.66 -16.76
N GLN A 307 39.19 -12.47 -15.83
CA GLN A 307 38.43 -11.22 -15.75
C GLN A 307 39.34 -10.13 -15.18
N LYS A 308 39.31 -8.91 -15.74
CA LYS A 308 40.07 -7.78 -15.17
C LYS A 308 39.40 -7.27 -13.89
N GLU A 309 40.18 -6.84 -12.90
CA GLU A 309 39.66 -6.38 -11.60
C GLU A 309 38.69 -5.18 -11.72
N ASP A 310 38.86 -4.30 -12.71
CA ASP A 310 37.99 -3.12 -12.95
C ASP A 310 36.85 -3.37 -13.95
N GLU A 311 36.75 -4.56 -14.55
CA GLU A 311 35.68 -4.89 -15.51
C GLU A 311 34.38 -5.23 -14.77
N ASN A 312 33.59 -4.19 -14.48
CA ASN A 312 32.20 -4.32 -14.04
C ASN A 312 31.31 -4.80 -15.19
N VAL A 313 31.37 -6.11 -15.50
CA VAL A 313 30.56 -6.73 -16.55
C VAL A 313 29.16 -7.05 -16.01
N ALA A 314 28.14 -6.57 -16.72
CA ALA A 314 26.74 -6.85 -16.42
C ALA A 314 26.19 -7.91 -17.37
N VAL A 315 25.38 -8.82 -16.84
CA VAL A 315 24.60 -9.82 -17.60
C VAL A 315 23.16 -9.80 -17.11
N ALA A 316 22.19 -10.09 -17.98
CA ALA A 316 20.79 -10.11 -17.57
C ALA A 316 20.45 -11.42 -16.84
N GLN A 317 19.44 -11.39 -15.98
CA GLN A 317 18.99 -12.60 -15.29
C GLN A 317 18.50 -13.71 -16.25
N THR A 318 17.86 -13.31 -17.33
CA THR A 318 17.38 -14.24 -18.35
C THR A 318 18.52 -14.96 -19.07
N ASP A 319 19.74 -14.42 -19.08
CA ASP A 319 20.92 -15.01 -19.71
C ASP A 319 21.41 -16.29 -18.99
N PHE A 320 21.04 -16.47 -17.72
CA PHE A 320 21.36 -17.67 -16.94
C PHE A 320 20.76 -18.94 -17.56
N VAL A 321 19.50 -18.86 -18.01
CA VAL A 321 18.73 -20.01 -18.47
C VAL A 321 19.34 -20.71 -19.69
N PRO A 322 19.61 -20.02 -20.83
CA PRO A 322 20.19 -20.67 -21.99
C PRO A 322 21.64 -21.10 -21.72
N THR A 323 22.35 -20.37 -20.86
CA THR A 323 23.72 -20.68 -20.45
C THR A 323 23.79 -22.01 -19.72
N LEU A 324 22.99 -22.18 -18.66
CA LEU A 324 22.98 -23.42 -17.87
C LEU A 324 22.48 -24.60 -18.72
N ALA A 325 21.43 -24.39 -19.53
CA ALA A 325 20.89 -25.42 -20.40
C ALA A 325 21.99 -26.02 -21.29
N LEU A 326 22.70 -25.19 -22.07
CA LEU A 326 23.73 -25.68 -22.97
C LEU A 326 24.98 -26.22 -22.24
N LEU A 327 25.38 -25.63 -21.10
CA LEU A 327 26.50 -26.15 -20.30
C LEU A 327 26.25 -27.56 -19.76
N MET A 328 24.99 -27.92 -19.51
CA MET A 328 24.57 -29.25 -19.08
C MET A 328 24.13 -30.16 -20.24
N GLY A 329 24.13 -29.67 -21.48
CA GLY A 329 23.70 -30.42 -22.65
C GLY A 329 22.18 -30.61 -22.73
N LEU A 330 21.38 -29.68 -22.17
CA LEU A 330 19.92 -29.67 -22.23
C LEU A 330 19.42 -28.79 -23.38
N PRO A 331 18.18 -29.00 -23.87
CA PRO A 331 17.49 -27.99 -24.68
C PRO A 331 17.36 -26.67 -23.94
N ILE A 332 17.50 -25.56 -24.65
CA ILE A 332 17.10 -24.25 -24.11
C ILE A 332 15.56 -24.23 -24.02
N PRO A 333 14.97 -23.85 -22.87
CA PRO A 333 13.52 -23.72 -22.72
C PRO A 333 12.87 -22.92 -23.85
N PHE A 334 11.72 -23.37 -24.33
CA PHE A 334 11.10 -22.87 -25.56
C PHE A 334 10.81 -21.36 -25.56
N SER A 335 10.39 -20.80 -24.42
CA SER A 335 10.04 -19.37 -24.28
C SER A 335 11.20 -18.48 -23.85
N ASN A 336 12.43 -19.01 -23.80
CA ASN A 336 13.62 -18.23 -23.45
C ASN A 336 13.85 -17.07 -24.42
N LEU A 337 14.17 -15.91 -23.88
CA LEU A 337 14.63 -14.71 -24.59
C LEU A 337 16.02 -14.23 -24.15
N GLY A 338 16.63 -14.91 -23.17
CA GLY A 338 17.99 -14.63 -22.72
C GLY A 338 19.04 -15.02 -23.76
N MET A 339 20.23 -14.43 -23.60
CA MET A 339 21.43 -14.73 -24.36
C MET A 339 22.36 -15.65 -23.57
N VAL A 340 22.99 -16.63 -24.21
CA VAL A 340 24.07 -17.39 -23.57
C VAL A 340 25.23 -16.46 -23.16
N ILE A 341 25.84 -16.66 -22.00
CA ILE A 341 27.06 -15.95 -21.56
C ILE A 341 28.25 -16.50 -22.38
N PRO A 342 28.71 -15.80 -23.44
CA PRO A 342 29.58 -16.39 -24.45
C PRO A 342 30.95 -16.80 -23.90
N GLU A 343 31.43 -16.12 -22.86
CA GLU A 343 32.74 -16.37 -22.24
C GLU A 343 32.85 -17.79 -21.67
N LEU A 344 31.73 -18.42 -21.28
CA LEU A 344 31.69 -19.77 -20.72
C LEU A 344 31.77 -20.87 -21.79
N PHE A 345 31.65 -20.52 -23.08
CA PHE A 345 31.72 -21.44 -24.22
C PHE A 345 33.03 -21.32 -25.01
N GLY A 346 33.99 -20.51 -24.54
CA GLY A 346 35.28 -20.31 -25.20
C GLY A 346 36.39 -21.30 -24.80
N HIS A 347 36.15 -22.16 -23.81
CA HIS A 347 37.09 -23.17 -23.35
C HIS A 347 36.33 -24.40 -22.83
N CYS A 348 36.83 -25.59 -23.10
CA CYS A 348 36.34 -26.82 -22.50
C CYS A 348 37.47 -27.86 -22.51
N PRO A 349 37.75 -28.58 -21.41
CA PRO A 349 38.83 -29.57 -21.38
C PRO A 349 38.69 -30.70 -22.42
N TRP A 350 37.45 -31.01 -22.83
CA TRP A 350 37.12 -32.11 -23.73
C TRP A 350 36.88 -31.66 -25.18
N TRP A 351 36.57 -30.39 -25.41
CA TRP A 351 36.56 -29.81 -26.75
C TRP A 351 37.99 -29.33 -27.00
N ASP A 352 38.70 -29.81 -28.02
CA ASP A 352 40.09 -29.43 -28.32
C ASP A 352 40.21 -27.92 -28.69
N THR A 353 40.04 -27.08 -27.67
CA THR A 353 39.85 -25.62 -27.68
C THR A 353 41.07 -24.89 -27.12
N GLY A 354 41.97 -25.62 -26.44
CA GLY A 354 43.23 -25.09 -25.95
C GLY A 354 44.27 -24.86 -27.06
N SER A 355 44.12 -25.51 -28.21
CA SER A 355 45.11 -25.53 -29.29
C SER A 355 44.91 -24.48 -30.39
N ASN A 356 43.71 -23.90 -30.55
CA ASN A 356 43.40 -23.01 -31.68
C ASN A 356 42.31 -21.97 -31.33
N GLU A 357 42.60 -20.68 -31.58
CA GLU A 357 41.67 -19.58 -31.35
C GLU A 357 40.39 -19.67 -32.18
N ILE A 358 40.46 -20.13 -33.42
CA ILE A 358 39.30 -20.32 -34.31
C ILE A 358 38.30 -21.28 -33.67
N ARG A 359 38.78 -22.37 -33.04
CA ARG A 359 37.91 -23.34 -32.36
C ARG A 359 37.22 -22.72 -31.14
N ARG A 360 37.92 -21.89 -30.37
CA ARG A 360 37.32 -21.17 -29.23
C ARG A 360 36.15 -20.30 -29.69
N VAL A 361 36.35 -19.50 -30.74
CA VAL A 361 35.29 -18.63 -31.28
C VAL A 361 34.17 -19.48 -31.89
N TYR A 362 34.49 -20.55 -32.61
CA TYR A 362 33.51 -21.47 -33.18
C TYR A 362 32.55 -22.04 -32.12
N HIS A 363 33.04 -22.48 -30.96
CA HIS A 363 32.16 -23.00 -29.89
C HIS A 363 31.24 -21.93 -29.29
N ARG A 364 31.70 -20.67 -29.17
CA ARG A 364 30.84 -19.55 -28.77
C ARG A 364 29.76 -19.28 -29.81
N VAL A 365 30.14 -19.22 -31.08
CA VAL A 365 29.22 -19.02 -32.22
C VAL A 365 28.21 -20.17 -32.28
N LYS A 366 28.62 -21.41 -32.04
CA LYS A 366 27.73 -22.58 -32.01
C LYS A 366 26.68 -22.46 -30.91
N ALA A 367 27.06 -22.06 -29.70
CA ALA A 367 26.14 -21.85 -28.60
C ALA A 367 25.15 -20.69 -28.90
N LEU A 368 25.65 -19.56 -29.40
CA LEU A 368 24.82 -18.42 -29.81
C LEU A 368 23.87 -18.77 -30.95
N ARG A 369 24.31 -19.57 -31.93
CA ARG A 369 23.47 -20.08 -33.02
C ARG A 369 22.30 -20.89 -32.50
N LEU A 370 22.53 -21.86 -31.60
CA LEU A 370 21.47 -22.68 -31.00
C LEU A 370 20.46 -21.82 -30.23
N ASN A 371 20.95 -20.82 -29.49
CA ASN A 371 20.12 -19.86 -28.78
C ASN A 371 19.28 -18.99 -29.73
N ALA A 372 19.87 -18.48 -30.82
CA ALA A 372 19.16 -17.69 -31.82
C ALA A 372 18.10 -18.51 -32.57
N GLN A 373 18.38 -19.77 -32.91
CA GLN A 373 17.42 -20.66 -33.55
C GLN A 373 16.22 -21.00 -32.65
N GLN A 374 16.46 -21.22 -31.35
CA GLN A 374 15.38 -21.39 -30.38
C GLN A 374 14.49 -20.15 -30.33
N ILE A 375 15.07 -18.95 -30.22
CA ILE A 375 14.31 -17.69 -30.21
C ILE A 375 13.53 -17.51 -31.51
N SER A 376 14.13 -17.80 -32.67
CA SER A 376 13.45 -17.71 -33.96
C SER A 376 12.24 -18.63 -34.06
N THR A 377 12.36 -19.86 -33.56
CA THR A 377 11.27 -20.83 -33.54
C THR A 377 10.15 -20.38 -32.60
N TYR A 378 10.52 -19.84 -31.44
CA TYR A 378 9.59 -19.25 -30.50
C TYR A 378 8.80 -18.09 -31.13
N LEU A 379 9.49 -17.13 -31.76
CA LEU A 379 8.85 -15.98 -32.41
C LEU A 379 7.89 -16.39 -33.53
N ALA A 380 8.29 -17.37 -34.35
CA ALA A 380 7.45 -17.89 -35.42
C ALA A 380 6.18 -18.56 -34.88
N THR A 381 6.29 -19.30 -33.77
CA THR A 381 5.15 -19.95 -33.11
C THR A 381 4.26 -18.92 -32.41
N TYR A 382 4.87 -17.94 -31.73
CA TYR A 382 4.14 -16.85 -31.08
C TYR A 382 3.29 -16.08 -32.09
N GLN A 383 3.83 -15.78 -33.27
CA GLN A 383 3.10 -15.09 -34.33
C GLN A 383 1.85 -15.85 -34.82
N GLN A 384 1.84 -17.18 -34.75
CA GLN A 384 0.69 -18.00 -35.14
C GLN A 384 -0.42 -18.00 -34.08
N ILE A 385 -0.05 -17.90 -32.81
CA ILE A 385 -0.98 -17.92 -31.68
C ILE A 385 -1.51 -16.52 -31.37
N ALA A 386 -0.65 -15.51 -31.48
CA ALA A 386 -0.92 -14.13 -31.08
C ALA A 386 -0.44 -13.14 -32.15
N SER A 387 -1.33 -12.22 -32.53
CA SER A 387 -1.11 -11.24 -33.61
C SER A 387 -0.38 -9.96 -33.17
N ASP A 388 0.26 -9.99 -32.00
CA ASP A 388 0.67 -8.78 -31.29
C ASP A 388 2.02 -8.24 -31.80
N LEU A 389 2.89 -9.13 -32.26
CA LEU A 389 4.25 -8.82 -32.73
C LEU A 389 4.20 -8.14 -34.12
N PRO A 390 4.93 -7.03 -34.34
CA PRO A 390 4.80 -6.28 -35.57
C PRO A 390 5.57 -6.97 -36.70
N VAL A 391 4.81 -7.30 -37.75
CA VAL A 391 5.26 -8.08 -38.91
C VAL A 391 6.52 -7.52 -39.59
N PRO A 392 6.72 -6.18 -39.73
CA PRO A 392 7.94 -5.65 -40.34
C PRO A 392 9.21 -6.00 -39.55
N GLN A 393 9.20 -5.85 -38.22
CA GLN A 393 10.32 -6.23 -37.36
C GLN A 393 10.57 -7.74 -37.45
N LEU A 394 9.52 -8.56 -37.38
CA LEU A 394 9.67 -10.02 -37.51
C LEU A 394 10.29 -10.43 -38.86
N ARG A 395 9.94 -9.76 -39.96
CA ARG A 395 10.58 -10.00 -41.27
C ARG A 395 12.05 -9.59 -41.26
N SER A 396 12.39 -8.48 -40.63
CA SER A 396 13.79 -8.04 -40.51
C SER A 396 14.62 -9.04 -39.70
N LEU A 397 14.11 -9.46 -38.54
CA LEU A 397 14.72 -10.51 -37.70
C LEU A 397 14.90 -11.81 -38.49
N GLN A 398 13.87 -12.24 -39.24
CA GLN A 398 13.98 -13.43 -40.09
C GLN A 398 15.05 -13.29 -41.18
N GLN A 399 15.20 -12.11 -41.80
CA GLN A 399 16.27 -11.85 -42.77
C GLN A 399 17.65 -11.90 -42.12
N GLN A 400 17.81 -11.33 -40.92
CA GLN A 400 19.07 -11.34 -40.17
C GLN A 400 19.50 -12.77 -39.83
N ILE A 401 18.61 -13.59 -39.26
CA ILE A 401 18.97 -14.97 -38.91
C ILE A 401 19.22 -15.83 -40.17
N ASN A 402 18.43 -15.67 -41.24
CA ASN A 402 18.66 -16.40 -42.48
C ASN A 402 20.03 -16.05 -43.10
N LYS A 403 20.43 -14.78 -43.03
CA LYS A 403 21.75 -14.33 -43.47
C LYS A 403 22.85 -14.95 -42.61
N ALA A 404 22.73 -14.88 -41.28
CA ALA A 404 23.71 -15.47 -40.36
C ALA A 404 23.86 -16.99 -40.58
N GLU A 405 22.77 -17.72 -40.80
CA GLU A 405 22.80 -19.16 -41.11
C GLU A 405 23.49 -19.45 -42.45
N SER A 406 23.19 -18.67 -43.49
CA SER A 406 23.85 -18.78 -44.79
C SER A 406 25.36 -18.53 -44.66
N ASP A 407 25.75 -17.49 -43.91
CA ASP A 407 27.15 -17.13 -43.69
C ASP A 407 27.90 -18.21 -42.89
N VAL A 408 27.30 -18.79 -41.85
CA VAL A 408 27.86 -19.94 -41.11
C VAL A 408 28.03 -21.15 -42.04
N GLN A 409 27.00 -21.51 -42.81
CA GLN A 409 27.03 -22.68 -43.68
C GLN A 409 28.11 -22.55 -44.76
N ASN A 410 28.23 -21.36 -45.36
CA ASN A 410 29.26 -21.05 -46.34
C ASN A 410 30.66 -21.11 -45.73
N LEU A 411 30.83 -20.57 -44.52
CA LEU A 411 32.12 -20.60 -43.81
C LEU A 411 32.54 -22.03 -43.45
N ILE A 412 31.63 -22.85 -42.91
CA ILE A 412 31.89 -24.25 -42.59
C ILE A 412 32.26 -25.02 -43.87
N THR A 413 31.51 -24.83 -44.96
CA THR A 413 31.78 -25.49 -46.24
C THR A 413 33.15 -25.10 -46.81
N ALA A 414 33.51 -23.80 -46.74
CA ALA A 414 34.82 -23.31 -47.16
C ALA A 414 35.95 -23.90 -46.31
N MET A 415 35.76 -24.00 -44.99
CA MET A 415 36.75 -24.61 -44.10
C MET A 415 36.96 -26.10 -44.36
N ILE A 416 35.90 -26.85 -44.68
CA ILE A 416 35.99 -28.27 -45.03
C ILE A 416 36.76 -28.47 -46.36
N LYS A 417 36.56 -27.56 -47.31
CA LYS A 417 37.13 -27.67 -48.67
C LYS A 417 38.57 -27.15 -48.77
N ASP A 418 38.83 -25.98 -48.18
CA ASP A 418 40.04 -25.19 -48.41
C ASP A 418 40.95 -25.10 -47.16
N GLY A 419 40.53 -25.67 -46.03
CA GLY A 419 41.23 -25.59 -44.74
C GLY A 419 40.97 -24.28 -43.97
N ALA A 420 41.41 -24.20 -42.72
CA ALA A 420 41.24 -23.01 -41.89
C ALA A 420 42.23 -21.91 -42.30
N THR A 421 41.71 -20.76 -42.77
CA THR A 421 42.49 -19.56 -43.11
C THR A 421 42.40 -18.51 -41.99
N ASP A 422 43.34 -17.56 -41.93
CA ASP A 422 43.30 -16.45 -40.94
C ASP A 422 42.03 -15.58 -41.08
N ASP A 423 41.48 -15.49 -42.29
CA ASP A 423 40.20 -14.82 -42.59
C ASP A 423 38.99 -15.52 -41.93
N ALA A 424 39.08 -16.81 -41.64
CA ALA A 424 38.01 -17.56 -40.98
C ALA A 424 37.77 -17.06 -39.54
N LEU A 425 38.82 -16.65 -38.83
CA LEU A 425 38.69 -16.09 -37.48
C LEU A 425 37.84 -14.81 -37.50
N HIS A 426 38.17 -13.88 -38.40
CA HIS A 426 37.42 -12.63 -38.56
C HIS A 426 35.96 -12.88 -38.93
N LYS A 427 35.68 -13.86 -39.80
CA LYS A 427 34.31 -14.25 -40.15
C LYS A 427 33.54 -14.86 -38.97
N PHE A 428 34.16 -15.69 -38.14
CA PHE A 428 33.51 -16.19 -36.92
C PHE A 428 33.22 -15.10 -35.90
N ILE A 429 34.12 -14.12 -35.74
CA ILE A 429 33.87 -12.97 -34.86
C ILE A 429 32.69 -12.14 -35.38
N ALA A 430 32.61 -11.91 -36.70
CA ALA A 430 31.47 -11.22 -37.31
C ALA A 430 30.15 -11.99 -37.12
N LEU A 431 30.17 -13.33 -37.20
CA LEU A 431 29.03 -14.19 -36.92
C LEU A 431 28.62 -14.15 -35.45
N GLU A 432 29.59 -14.11 -34.53
CA GLU A 432 29.33 -13.97 -33.09
C GLU A 432 28.52 -12.69 -32.82
N GLU A 433 28.92 -11.56 -33.40
CA GLU A 433 28.20 -10.29 -33.27
C GLU A 433 26.85 -10.30 -34.01
N ALA A 434 26.73 -10.98 -35.15
CA ALA A 434 25.46 -11.11 -35.87
C ALA A 434 24.39 -11.85 -35.03
N TYR A 435 24.74 -12.97 -34.39
CA TYR A 435 23.82 -13.69 -33.52
C TYR A 435 23.50 -12.91 -32.24
N LYS A 436 24.48 -12.24 -31.63
CA LYS A 436 24.23 -11.35 -30.47
C LYS A 436 23.26 -10.23 -30.83
N SER A 437 23.45 -9.60 -31.99
CA SER A 437 22.58 -8.53 -32.49
C SER A 437 21.15 -9.03 -32.70
N TYR A 438 20.98 -10.20 -33.34
CA TYR A 438 19.67 -10.82 -33.53
C TYR A 438 18.95 -11.08 -32.21
N ILE A 439 19.62 -11.71 -31.23
CA ILE A 439 19.03 -12.04 -29.93
C ILE A 439 18.62 -10.77 -29.19
N ARG A 440 19.48 -9.73 -29.21
CA ARG A 440 19.18 -8.44 -28.58
C ARG A 440 17.96 -7.77 -29.21
N GLU A 441 17.91 -7.68 -30.54
CA GLU A 441 16.78 -7.06 -31.26
C GLU A 441 15.48 -7.87 -31.11
N ALA A 442 15.56 -9.20 -31.07
CA ALA A 442 14.42 -10.08 -30.80
C ALA A 442 13.84 -9.85 -29.41
N ARG A 443 14.70 -9.75 -28.39
CA ARG A 443 14.31 -9.41 -27.02
C ARG A 443 13.68 -8.02 -26.95
N GLU A 444 14.33 -6.99 -27.50
CA GLU A 444 13.82 -5.61 -27.53
C GLU A 444 12.46 -5.53 -28.24
N THR A 445 12.27 -6.30 -29.32
CA THR A 445 10.98 -6.39 -30.03
C THR A 445 9.88 -6.98 -29.16
N CYS A 446 10.18 -8.05 -28.41
CA CYS A 446 9.22 -8.67 -27.48
C CYS A 446 8.88 -7.73 -26.33
N GLU A 447 9.89 -7.11 -25.70
CA GLU A 447 9.72 -6.11 -24.64
C GLU A 447 8.82 -4.95 -25.08
N GLY A 448 9.02 -4.43 -26.30
CA GLY A 448 8.20 -3.34 -26.84
C GLY A 448 6.74 -3.70 -27.15
N VAL A 449 6.42 -5.00 -27.30
CA VAL A 449 5.09 -5.48 -27.72
C VAL A 449 4.27 -6.01 -26.57
N TRP A 450 4.89 -6.79 -25.68
CA TRP A 450 4.24 -7.24 -24.46
C TRP A 450 4.03 -6.10 -23.47
N ALA A 451 4.45 -4.89 -23.84
CA ALA A 451 4.05 -3.60 -23.28
C ALA A 451 2.84 -2.91 -23.98
N LYS A 452 1.92 -3.65 -24.64
CA LYS A 452 0.74 -3.07 -25.31
C LYS A 452 -0.52 -3.03 -24.43
N PHE A 453 -1.16 -1.86 -24.43
CA PHE A 453 -2.37 -1.52 -23.70
C PHE A 453 -3.62 -1.65 -24.60
N ASP A 454 -4.72 -2.21 -24.10
CA ASP A 454 -6.01 -2.19 -24.80
C ASP A 454 -6.75 -0.87 -24.54
N LEU A 455 -6.66 0.02 -25.54
CA LEU A 455 -7.30 1.33 -25.51
C LEU A 455 -8.83 1.26 -25.42
N LYS A 456 -9.48 0.23 -25.97
CA LYS A 456 -10.94 0.11 -25.96
C LYS A 456 -11.44 -0.13 -24.54
N LEU A 457 -10.78 -1.03 -23.83
CA LEU A 457 -11.08 -1.34 -22.42
C LEU A 457 -10.69 -0.18 -21.50
N ILE A 458 -9.53 0.45 -21.71
CA ILE A 458 -9.12 1.65 -20.97
C ILE A 458 -10.18 2.75 -21.08
N VAL A 459 -10.61 3.11 -22.30
CA VAL A 459 -11.60 4.16 -22.52
C VAL A 459 -12.95 3.79 -21.89
N THR A 460 -13.39 2.54 -22.03
CA THR A 460 -14.64 2.07 -21.44
C THR A 460 -14.62 2.11 -19.91
N GLY A 461 -13.50 1.73 -19.30
CA GLY A 461 -13.28 1.82 -17.86
C GLY A 461 -13.33 3.25 -17.36
N LEU A 462 -12.58 4.17 -18.01
CA LEU A 462 -12.57 5.59 -17.66
C LEU A 462 -13.97 6.24 -17.79
N LEU A 463 -14.69 5.95 -18.87
CA LEU A 463 -16.05 6.44 -19.06
C LEU A 463 -17.02 5.91 -17.99
N THR A 464 -16.88 4.65 -17.59
CA THR A 464 -17.71 4.06 -16.53
C THR A 464 -17.41 4.70 -15.16
N VAL A 465 -16.15 4.98 -14.85
CA VAL A 465 -15.79 5.76 -13.65
C VAL A 465 -16.37 7.18 -13.73
N ALA A 466 -16.32 7.82 -14.90
CA ALA A 466 -16.92 9.14 -15.12
C ALA A 466 -18.45 9.17 -14.95
N VAL A 467 -19.16 8.08 -15.27
CA VAL A 467 -20.57 7.90 -14.90
C VAL A 467 -20.74 7.98 -13.38
N GLY A 468 -19.94 7.22 -12.61
CA GLY A 468 -19.98 7.25 -11.15
C GLY A 468 -19.70 8.65 -10.56
N VAL A 469 -18.73 9.38 -11.13
CA VAL A 469 -18.43 10.78 -10.77
C VAL A 469 -19.63 11.69 -11.04
N SER A 470 -20.14 11.70 -12.27
CA SER A 470 -21.24 12.59 -12.67
C SER A 470 -22.50 12.37 -11.84
N GLN A 471 -22.82 11.11 -11.51
CA GLN A 471 -23.96 10.77 -10.67
C GLN A 471 -23.74 11.11 -9.20
N SER A 472 -22.53 10.93 -8.67
CA SER A 472 -22.20 11.38 -7.31
C SER A 472 -22.36 12.90 -7.17
N CYS A 473 -21.91 13.65 -8.19
CA CYS A 473 -22.15 15.09 -8.28
C CYS A 473 -23.64 15.45 -8.36
N TYR A 474 -24.43 14.70 -9.15
CA TYR A 474 -25.88 14.89 -9.22
C TYR A 474 -26.55 14.69 -7.85
N PHE A 475 -26.24 13.60 -7.13
CA PHE A 475 -26.80 13.33 -5.81
C PHE A 475 -26.30 14.30 -4.73
N PHE A 476 -25.10 14.88 -4.89
CA PHE A 476 -24.56 15.89 -3.96
C PHE A 476 -25.18 17.29 -4.15
N VAL A 477 -25.38 17.72 -5.39
CA VAL A 477 -25.79 19.10 -5.75
C VAL A 477 -27.29 19.21 -6.06
N ALA A 478 -27.82 18.29 -6.86
CA ALA A 478 -29.13 18.44 -7.50
C ALA A 478 -30.27 17.69 -6.80
N TRP A 479 -29.94 16.71 -5.94
CA TRP A 479 -30.94 15.97 -5.17
C TRP A 479 -31.52 16.85 -4.06
N SER A 480 -32.69 17.43 -4.37
CA SER A 480 -33.40 18.41 -3.55
C SER A 480 -34.27 17.78 -2.46
N ASN A 481 -34.62 18.61 -1.47
CA ASN A 481 -35.52 18.37 -0.36
C ASN A 481 -37.00 18.15 -0.74
N SER A 482 -37.35 17.93 -2.01
CA SER A 482 -38.74 17.70 -2.41
C SER A 482 -39.37 16.55 -1.61
N ASP A 483 -40.65 16.70 -1.25
CA ASP A 483 -41.40 15.67 -0.50
C ASP A 483 -41.48 14.33 -1.26
N ASP A 484 -41.30 14.38 -2.58
CA ASP A 484 -41.11 13.19 -3.40
C ASP A 484 -39.72 12.57 -3.16
N SER A 485 -39.74 11.41 -2.51
CA SER A 485 -38.53 10.68 -2.09
C SER A 485 -37.51 10.41 -3.20
N PHE A 486 -37.93 10.33 -4.48
CA PHE A 486 -37.03 10.21 -5.64
C PHE A 486 -37.67 10.81 -6.91
N PRO A 487 -37.07 11.87 -7.51
CA PRO A 487 -37.55 12.42 -8.78
C PRO A 487 -37.38 11.41 -9.93
N THR A 488 -38.20 11.52 -10.98
CA THR A 488 -38.18 10.63 -12.17
C THR A 488 -36.78 10.49 -12.76
N LEU A 489 -36.03 11.59 -12.79
CA LEU A 489 -34.65 11.61 -13.27
C LEU A 489 -33.71 10.72 -12.43
N ALA A 490 -33.84 10.74 -11.11
CA ALA A 490 -33.04 9.88 -10.23
C ALA A 490 -33.36 8.40 -10.48
N LYS A 491 -34.64 8.05 -10.72
CA LYS A 491 -35.03 6.67 -11.07
C LYS A 491 -34.44 6.23 -12.41
N PHE A 492 -34.42 7.13 -13.40
CA PHE A 492 -33.80 6.87 -14.71
C PHE A 492 -32.29 6.63 -14.57
N LEU A 493 -31.58 7.47 -13.81
CA LEU A 493 -30.15 7.31 -13.57
C LEU A 493 -29.84 5.98 -12.85
N ILE A 494 -30.63 5.61 -11.85
CA ILE A 494 -30.48 4.33 -11.14
C ILE A 494 -30.72 3.15 -12.09
N GLY A 495 -31.82 3.16 -12.85
CA GLY A 495 -32.15 2.09 -13.79
C GLY A 495 -31.14 1.95 -14.93
N GLY A 496 -30.72 3.07 -15.52
CA GLY A 496 -29.72 3.07 -16.58
C GLY A 496 -28.33 2.64 -16.10
N SER A 497 -27.97 2.95 -14.85
CA SER A 497 -26.74 2.45 -14.23
C SER A 497 -26.74 0.95 -14.00
N ALA A 498 -27.87 0.40 -13.54
CA ALA A 498 -28.04 -1.04 -13.39
C ALA A 498 -27.93 -1.75 -14.75
N LEU A 499 -28.55 -1.18 -15.80
CA LEU A 499 -28.42 -1.68 -17.17
C LEU A 499 -26.97 -1.62 -17.68
N HIS A 500 -26.24 -0.53 -17.39
CA HIS A 500 -24.83 -0.37 -17.76
C HIS A 500 -23.95 -1.43 -17.11
N LEU A 501 -24.11 -1.65 -15.80
CA LEU A 501 -23.40 -2.70 -15.07
C LEU A 501 -23.73 -4.10 -15.61
N PHE A 502 -25.01 -4.36 -15.89
CA PHE A 502 -25.44 -5.64 -16.45
C PHE A 502 -24.80 -5.91 -17.82
N TYR A 503 -24.85 -4.94 -18.73
CA TYR A 503 -24.22 -5.05 -20.04
C TYR A 503 -22.71 -5.23 -19.93
N LEU A 504 -22.04 -4.44 -19.07
CA LEU A 504 -20.60 -4.53 -18.86
C LEU A 504 -20.20 -5.92 -18.34
N THR A 505 -20.96 -6.46 -17.39
CA THR A 505 -20.73 -7.80 -16.84
C THR A 505 -20.91 -8.87 -17.91
N LEU A 506 -21.98 -8.80 -18.72
CA LEU A 506 -22.18 -9.72 -19.84
C LEU A 506 -21.06 -9.63 -20.87
N HIS A 507 -20.63 -8.42 -21.23
CA HIS A 507 -19.54 -8.20 -22.20
C HIS A 507 -18.25 -8.88 -21.73
N MET A 508 -17.91 -8.68 -20.46
CA MET A 508 -16.66 -9.19 -19.89
C MET A 508 -16.65 -10.72 -19.69
N LEU A 509 -17.82 -11.33 -19.50
CA LEU A 509 -17.93 -12.79 -19.28
C LEU A 509 -18.07 -13.59 -20.59
N PHE A 510 -18.76 -13.04 -21.60
CA PHE A 510 -19.20 -13.83 -22.75
C PHE A 510 -18.55 -13.42 -24.08
N PHE A 511 -17.97 -12.23 -24.19
CA PHE A 511 -17.43 -11.73 -25.47
C PHE A 511 -15.90 -11.80 -25.52
N PRO A 512 -15.30 -12.19 -26.66
CA PRO A 512 -13.86 -12.14 -26.85
C PRO A 512 -13.31 -10.71 -26.78
N GLU A 513 -12.05 -10.56 -26.39
CA GLU A 513 -11.36 -9.26 -26.26
C GLU A 513 -11.27 -8.49 -27.59
N THR A 514 -11.44 -9.16 -28.71
CA THR A 514 -11.49 -8.56 -30.05
C THR A 514 -12.75 -7.69 -30.26
N VAL A 515 -13.86 -7.98 -29.55
CA VAL A 515 -15.15 -7.31 -29.72
C VAL A 515 -15.20 -6.02 -28.88
N PRO A 516 -15.32 -4.84 -29.50
CA PRO A 516 -15.37 -3.57 -28.76
C PRO A 516 -16.69 -3.44 -27.96
N PRO A 517 -16.65 -2.97 -26.69
CA PRO A 517 -17.83 -2.75 -25.86
C PRO A 517 -18.57 -1.45 -26.24
N LEU A 518 -18.91 -1.26 -27.52
CA LEU A 518 -19.46 -0.01 -28.06
C LEU A 518 -20.75 0.42 -27.34
N MET A 519 -21.63 -0.53 -27.00
CA MET A 519 -22.90 -0.21 -26.32
C MET A 519 -22.67 0.28 -24.89
N ALA A 520 -21.64 -0.22 -24.18
CA ALA A 520 -21.25 0.31 -22.88
C ALA A 520 -20.79 1.76 -23.01
N VAL A 521 -19.98 2.07 -24.03
CA VAL A 521 -19.50 3.43 -24.28
C VAL A 521 -20.66 4.39 -24.53
N ILE A 522 -21.61 4.01 -25.40
CA ILE A 522 -22.79 4.84 -25.71
C ILE A 522 -23.63 5.06 -24.45
N LEU A 523 -23.92 4.00 -23.71
CA LEU A 523 -24.73 4.09 -22.50
C LEU A 523 -24.06 4.95 -21.42
N ALA A 524 -22.74 4.84 -21.25
CA ALA A 524 -21.98 5.71 -20.34
C ALA A 524 -22.10 7.18 -20.73
N LEU A 525 -21.95 7.53 -22.01
CA LEU A 525 -22.08 8.90 -22.51
C LEU A 525 -23.49 9.46 -22.29
N VAL A 526 -24.53 8.66 -22.53
CA VAL A 526 -25.93 9.04 -22.25
C VAL A 526 -26.14 9.30 -20.76
N LEU A 527 -25.65 8.42 -19.88
CA LEU A 527 -25.78 8.58 -18.43
C LEU A 527 -25.05 9.83 -17.91
N ILE A 528 -23.86 10.13 -18.43
CA ILE A 528 -23.11 11.35 -18.11
C ILE A 528 -23.91 12.57 -18.57
N PHE A 529 -24.38 12.59 -19.82
CA PHE A 529 -25.15 13.70 -20.37
C PHE A 529 -26.41 13.98 -19.55
N VAL A 530 -27.18 12.94 -19.24
CA VAL A 530 -28.41 13.04 -18.44
C VAL A 530 -28.11 13.54 -17.02
N SER A 531 -27.01 13.10 -16.41
CA SER A 531 -26.57 13.60 -15.09
C SER A 531 -26.24 15.09 -15.12
N VAL A 532 -25.50 15.55 -16.14
CA VAL A 532 -25.13 16.96 -16.31
C VAL A 532 -26.36 17.85 -16.57
N VAL A 533 -27.25 17.42 -17.47
CA VAL A 533 -28.52 18.12 -17.73
C VAL A 533 -29.37 18.19 -16.46
N GLY A 534 -29.39 17.09 -15.69
CA GLY A 534 -30.04 17.01 -14.39
C GLY A 534 -29.54 18.01 -13.37
N ILE A 535 -28.22 18.20 -13.30
CA ILE A 535 -27.60 19.22 -12.45
C ILE A 535 -28.03 20.60 -12.92
N LYS A 536 -27.83 20.93 -14.21
CA LYS A 536 -28.13 22.26 -14.77
C LYS A 536 -29.59 22.68 -14.59
N ASN A 537 -30.53 21.75 -14.75
CA ASN A 537 -31.96 22.02 -14.65
C ASN A 537 -32.52 21.92 -13.22
N SER A 538 -31.66 21.68 -12.22
CA SER A 538 -32.11 21.54 -10.84
C SER A 538 -32.70 22.85 -10.31
N PRO A 539 -33.87 22.83 -9.63
CA PRO A 539 -34.49 24.02 -9.05
C PRO A 539 -33.59 24.71 -8.00
N LEU A 540 -32.64 23.97 -7.41
CA LEU A 540 -31.60 24.52 -6.51
C LEU A 540 -30.62 25.47 -7.23
N ILE A 541 -30.34 25.25 -8.52
CA ILE A 541 -29.44 26.09 -9.32
C ILE A 541 -30.19 27.29 -9.90
N ASN A 542 -31.49 27.14 -10.21
CA ASN A 542 -32.29 28.20 -10.83
C ASN A 542 -32.89 29.21 -9.84
N ASN A 543 -32.94 28.91 -8.54
CA ASN A 543 -33.37 29.84 -7.49
C ASN A 543 -32.16 30.56 -6.82
N ILE A 544 -32.45 31.61 -6.03
CA ILE A 544 -31.52 32.49 -5.26
C ILE A 544 -30.46 31.73 -4.40
N GLU A 545 -30.53 30.39 -4.32
CA GLU A 545 -29.59 29.49 -3.65
C GLU A 545 -28.24 29.29 -4.36
N MET A 546 -28.05 29.74 -5.62
CA MET A 546 -26.73 29.73 -6.29
C MET A 546 -25.65 30.52 -5.51
N ARG A 547 -26.02 31.58 -4.78
CA ARG A 547 -25.10 32.29 -3.86
C ARG A 547 -24.57 31.40 -2.73
N ARG A 548 -25.23 30.29 -2.39
CA ARG A 548 -24.81 29.35 -1.34
C ARG A 548 -23.70 28.41 -1.81
N TYR A 549 -23.67 28.04 -3.08
CA TYR A 549 -22.61 27.19 -3.64
C TYR A 549 -21.41 28.00 -4.13
N LEU A 550 -21.63 29.23 -4.60
CA LEU A 550 -20.59 30.15 -5.07
C LEU A 550 -19.93 30.95 -3.94
N THR A 551 -19.79 30.38 -2.74
CA THR A 551 -18.99 31.02 -1.69
C THR A 551 -17.51 30.90 -2.01
N ILE A 552 -16.71 31.90 -1.59
CA ILE A 552 -15.27 31.95 -1.86
C ILE A 552 -14.57 30.67 -1.38
N ASP A 553 -14.97 30.12 -0.23
CA ASP A 553 -14.40 28.88 0.30
C ASP A 553 -14.74 27.66 -0.56
N ASN A 554 -15.95 27.56 -1.11
CA ASN A 554 -16.33 26.45 -1.99
C ASN A 554 -15.66 26.54 -3.37
N ILE A 555 -15.48 27.77 -3.90
CA ILE A 555 -14.75 28.01 -5.15
C ILE A 555 -13.29 27.62 -5.00
N ILE A 556 -12.62 28.11 -3.95
CA ILE A 556 -11.21 27.79 -3.69
C ILE A 556 -11.04 26.29 -3.41
N SER A 557 -11.93 25.67 -2.63
CA SER A 557 -11.89 24.23 -2.37
C SER A 557 -12.04 23.39 -3.63
N SER A 558 -12.95 23.79 -4.54
CA SER A 558 -13.12 23.14 -5.84
C SER A 558 -11.89 23.32 -6.74
N LEU A 559 -11.31 24.52 -6.77
CA LEU A 559 -10.07 24.79 -7.53
C LEU A 559 -8.91 23.94 -7.01
N ILE A 560 -8.75 23.85 -5.68
CA ILE A 560 -7.73 23.02 -5.05
C ILE A 560 -7.94 21.54 -5.38
N LEU A 561 -9.18 21.05 -5.37
CA LEU A 561 -9.47 19.66 -5.77
C LEU A 561 -9.07 19.41 -7.23
N ILE A 562 -9.38 20.34 -8.14
CA ILE A 562 -8.98 20.25 -9.55
C ILE A 562 -7.47 20.25 -9.68
N MET A 563 -6.77 21.17 -9.01
CA MET A 563 -5.30 21.23 -9.00
C MET A 563 -4.68 19.95 -8.42
N ASN A 564 -5.28 19.40 -7.37
CA ASN A 564 -4.88 18.12 -6.79
C ASN A 564 -5.01 16.98 -7.81
N CYS A 565 -6.08 16.96 -8.62
CA CYS A 565 -6.23 15.99 -9.70
C CYS A 565 -5.24 16.21 -10.85
N CYS A 566 -4.95 17.47 -11.19
CA CYS A 566 -3.97 17.81 -12.24
C CYS A 566 -2.54 17.38 -11.85
N LEU A 567 -2.21 17.29 -10.55
CA LEU A 567 -0.89 16.86 -10.09
C LEU A 567 -0.52 15.46 -10.63
N PHE A 568 -1.51 14.57 -10.80
CA PHE A 568 -1.29 13.21 -11.27
C PHE A 568 -0.77 13.14 -12.70
N PHE A 569 -0.88 14.22 -13.48
CA PHE A 569 -0.39 14.27 -14.86
C PHE A 569 1.10 14.65 -14.96
N SER A 570 1.80 14.82 -13.83
CA SER A 570 3.23 15.11 -13.81
C SER A 570 3.97 14.22 -12.84
N ASN A 571 5.06 13.61 -13.31
CA ASN A 571 5.95 12.80 -12.49
C ASN A 571 6.52 13.61 -11.30
N SER A 572 7.03 14.81 -11.53
CA SER A 572 7.60 15.65 -10.47
C SER A 572 6.57 16.01 -9.39
N PHE A 573 5.32 16.31 -9.79
CA PHE A 573 4.27 16.63 -8.81
C PHE A 573 3.78 15.42 -8.03
N ILE A 574 3.73 14.21 -8.63
CA ILE A 574 3.45 12.97 -7.89
C ILE A 574 4.57 12.69 -6.88
N VAL A 575 5.83 12.86 -7.28
CA VAL A 575 6.99 12.63 -6.39
C VAL A 575 6.92 13.54 -5.15
N TYR A 576 6.48 14.80 -5.30
CA TYR A 576 6.33 15.78 -4.21
C TYR A 576 4.87 15.97 -3.75
N GLU A 577 3.99 14.98 -3.95
CA GLU A 577 2.55 15.09 -3.63
C GLU A 577 2.31 15.45 -2.17
N ASN A 578 3.13 14.92 -1.25
CA ASN A 578 3.07 15.17 0.18
C ASN A 578 3.22 16.67 0.51
N ALA A 579 4.18 17.35 -0.11
CA ALA A 579 4.44 18.79 0.08
C ALA A 579 3.34 19.65 -0.56
N VAL A 580 2.90 19.28 -1.76
CA VAL A 580 1.85 20.01 -2.50
C VAL A 580 0.52 19.94 -1.76
N THR A 581 0.13 18.75 -1.30
CA THR A 581 -1.12 18.54 -0.56
C THR A 581 -1.12 19.27 0.78
N MET A 582 0.03 19.31 1.47
CA MET A 582 0.20 20.11 2.69
C MET A 582 -0.03 21.61 2.42
N PHE A 583 0.56 22.15 1.34
CA PHE A 583 0.38 23.55 0.95
C PHE A 583 -1.09 23.87 0.64
N PHE A 584 -1.79 22.98 -0.07
CA PHE A 584 -3.23 23.12 -0.33
C PHE A 584 -4.06 23.13 0.97
N MET A 585 -3.76 22.27 1.92
CA MET A 585 -4.45 22.25 3.22
C MET A 585 -4.21 23.55 4.01
N GLN A 586 -2.96 24.02 4.08
CA GLN A 586 -2.63 25.29 4.73
C GLN A 586 -3.37 26.47 4.10
N THR A 587 -3.47 26.49 2.77
CA THR A 587 -4.24 27.51 2.03
C THR A 587 -5.71 27.50 2.45
N LEU A 588 -6.35 26.33 2.55
CA LEU A 588 -7.75 26.25 2.99
C LEU A 588 -7.95 26.67 4.45
N ILE A 589 -7.02 26.33 5.34
CA ILE A 589 -7.06 26.78 6.75
C ILE A 589 -7.04 28.32 6.81
N VAL A 590 -6.19 28.97 6.00
CA VAL A 590 -6.14 30.44 5.92
C VAL A 590 -7.43 31.02 5.30
N VAL A 591 -8.03 30.37 4.32
CA VAL A 591 -9.33 30.82 3.76
C VAL A 591 -10.43 30.76 4.82
N VAL A 592 -10.48 29.67 5.60
CA VAL A 592 -11.41 29.52 6.73
C VAL A 592 -11.17 30.61 7.77
N PHE A 593 -9.92 30.94 8.07
CA PHE A 593 -9.57 32.05 8.97
C PHE A 593 -10.15 33.40 8.52
N LEU A 594 -9.91 33.75 7.25
CA LEU A 594 -10.39 35.00 6.68
C LEU A 594 -11.92 35.06 6.75
N LYS A 595 -12.59 33.94 6.46
CA LYS A 595 -14.06 33.81 6.60
C LYS A 595 -14.52 34.10 8.04
N ILE A 596 -13.83 33.56 9.04
CA ILE A 596 -14.14 33.79 10.46
C ILE A 596 -13.95 35.26 10.84
N ILE A 597 -12.85 35.89 10.39
CA ILE A 597 -12.57 37.30 10.65
C ILE A 597 -13.65 38.21 10.04
N PHE A 598 -13.95 38.05 8.75
CA PHE A 598 -14.96 38.87 8.07
C PHE A 598 -16.33 38.73 8.71
N LYS A 599 -16.69 37.52 9.15
CA LYS A 599 -17.92 37.25 9.89
C LYS A 599 -17.95 37.99 11.22
N ASN A 600 -16.88 37.92 12.02
CA ASN A 600 -16.77 38.63 13.30
C ASN A 600 -16.86 40.16 13.14
N PHE A 601 -16.19 40.73 12.13
CA PHE A 601 -16.31 42.16 11.80
C PHE A 601 -17.75 42.54 11.43
N SER A 602 -18.44 41.71 10.64
CA SER A 602 -19.83 41.97 10.24
C SER A 602 -20.78 41.99 11.44
N VAL A 603 -20.58 41.10 12.43
CA VAL A 603 -21.38 41.04 13.66
C VAL A 603 -21.13 42.28 14.53
N GLN A 604 -19.86 42.68 14.70
CA GLN A 604 -19.51 43.90 15.44
C GLN A 604 -20.14 45.15 14.81
N ARG A 605 -20.13 45.26 13.47
CA ARG A 605 -20.77 46.37 12.76
C ARG A 605 -22.29 46.40 12.99
N LYS A 606 -22.96 45.23 12.95
CA LYS A 606 -24.40 45.11 13.23
C LYS A 606 -24.76 45.43 14.68
N GLU A 607 -23.92 45.07 15.65
CA GLU A 607 -24.10 45.46 17.06
C GLU A 607 -23.92 46.96 17.26
N ALA A 608 -22.93 47.59 16.60
CA ALA A 608 -22.68 49.03 16.69
C ALA A 608 -23.79 49.90 16.06
N LEU A 609 -24.58 49.35 15.13
CA LEU A 609 -25.69 50.02 14.44
C LEU A 609 -27.03 49.92 15.19
N LYS A 610 -27.11 49.17 16.30
CA LYS A 610 -28.33 49.14 17.13
C LYS A 610 -28.36 50.38 18.03
N PRO A 611 -29.43 51.20 18.01
CA PRO A 611 -29.55 52.34 18.91
C PRO A 611 -29.64 51.84 20.36
N ASP A 612 -28.68 52.25 21.18
CA ASP A 612 -28.57 51.84 22.58
C ASP A 612 -29.35 52.82 23.46
N ILE A 613 -30.56 52.43 23.89
CA ILE A 613 -31.42 53.22 24.81
C ILE A 613 -30.82 53.25 26.25
N GLY A 614 -29.75 52.51 26.53
CA GLY A 614 -29.25 52.32 27.91
C GLY A 614 -27.86 52.89 28.23
N ARG A 615 -27.15 53.54 27.30
CA ARG A 615 -25.72 53.84 27.51
C ARG A 615 -25.42 55.31 27.80
N GLN A 616 -26.06 55.86 28.84
CA GLN A 616 -25.72 57.20 29.35
C GLN A 616 -24.86 57.21 30.61
N MET A 617 -24.41 56.07 31.16
CA MET A 617 -23.48 56.10 32.30
C MET A 617 -22.46 54.96 32.28
N ARG A 618 -21.29 55.23 31.68
CA ARG A 618 -20.01 54.73 32.23
C ARG A 618 -18.84 55.53 31.64
N LYS A 619 -18.37 56.51 32.40
CA LYS A 619 -17.08 57.18 32.15
C LYS A 619 -15.97 56.13 32.21
N SER A 620 -15.16 56.11 31.15
CA SER A 620 -13.96 55.30 30.98
C SER A 620 -12.96 55.57 32.11
N LYS A 621 -12.63 54.53 32.90
CA LYS A 621 -11.35 54.46 33.61
C LYS A 621 -10.32 53.94 32.61
N ALA A 622 -9.15 54.58 32.57
CA ALA A 622 -8.01 54.14 31.75
C ALA A 622 -7.76 52.64 31.97
N ALA A 623 -7.83 51.86 30.89
CA ALA A 623 -7.63 50.42 30.94
C ALA A 623 -6.13 50.12 31.03
N ASN A 624 -5.71 49.42 32.09
CA ASN A 624 -4.41 48.77 32.13
C ASN A 624 -4.31 47.78 30.96
N TYR A 625 -3.13 47.67 30.34
CA TYR A 625 -2.87 46.74 29.25
C TYR A 625 -2.93 45.30 29.78
N ASP A 626 -4.09 44.65 29.67
CA ASP A 626 -4.30 43.28 30.12
C ASP A 626 -4.07 42.32 28.94
N LEU A 627 -2.92 41.65 28.95
CA LEU A 627 -2.52 40.66 27.95
C LEU A 627 -3.56 39.54 27.81
N LEU A 628 -4.23 39.17 28.92
CA LEU A 628 -5.27 38.14 28.91
C LEU A 628 -6.51 38.61 28.15
N HIS A 629 -6.85 39.90 28.23
CA HIS A 629 -7.94 40.50 27.46
C HIS A 629 -7.61 40.57 25.95
N VAL A 630 -6.34 40.77 25.59
CA VAL A 630 -5.90 40.77 24.18
C VAL A 630 -5.91 39.35 23.59
N ILE A 631 -5.42 38.35 24.33
CA ILE A 631 -5.39 36.94 23.88
C ILE A 631 -6.80 36.35 23.75
N THR A 632 -7.73 36.75 24.63
CA THR A 632 -9.13 36.28 24.63
C THR A 632 -10.01 36.95 23.57
N GLN A 633 -9.47 37.82 22.71
CA GLN A 633 -10.24 38.31 21.58
C GLN A 633 -10.57 37.16 20.60
N PRO A 634 -11.79 37.11 20.04
CA PRO A 634 -12.18 36.05 19.10
C PRO A 634 -11.25 35.88 17.89
N SER A 635 -10.73 36.99 17.35
CA SER A 635 -9.80 37.00 16.21
C SER A 635 -8.41 36.48 16.57
N THR A 636 -7.89 36.84 17.75
CA THR A 636 -6.58 36.35 18.23
C THR A 636 -6.64 34.87 18.60
N ALA A 637 -7.72 34.42 19.23
CA ALA A 637 -7.94 33.01 19.53
C ALA A 637 -7.98 32.15 18.25
N ALA A 638 -8.71 32.60 17.22
CA ALA A 638 -8.73 31.93 15.91
C ALA A 638 -7.33 31.87 15.28
N PHE A 639 -6.59 32.99 15.30
CA PHE A 639 -5.23 33.06 14.76
C PHE A 639 -4.26 32.09 15.45
N ILE A 640 -4.32 32.00 16.79
CA ILE A 640 -3.51 31.05 17.57
C ILE A 640 -3.80 29.61 17.15
N VAL A 641 -5.07 29.23 17.01
CA VAL A 641 -5.47 27.87 16.61
C VAL A 641 -4.94 27.51 15.22
N ILE A 642 -4.93 28.45 14.28
CA ILE A 642 -4.38 28.23 12.93
C ILE A 642 -2.88 28.03 12.95
N ILE A 643 -2.15 28.85 13.72
CA ILE A 643 -0.71 28.67 13.92
C ILE A 643 -0.45 27.27 14.47
N ILE A 644 -1.22 26.83 15.47
CA ILE A 644 -1.11 25.48 16.02
C ILE A 644 -1.39 24.43 14.94
N CYS A 645 -2.45 24.56 14.13
CA CYS A 645 -2.72 23.64 13.02
C CYS A 645 -1.55 23.56 12.04
N CYS A 646 -0.96 24.69 11.65
CA CYS A 646 0.18 24.74 10.73
C CYS A 646 1.44 24.12 11.35
N ILE A 647 1.69 24.34 12.64
CA ILE A 647 2.80 23.71 13.38
C ILE A 647 2.60 22.20 13.43
N VAL A 648 1.41 21.71 13.79
CA VAL A 648 1.09 20.28 13.85
C VAL A 648 1.26 19.61 12.49
N LEU A 649 0.78 20.25 11.41
CA LEU A 649 0.99 19.79 10.03
C LEU A 649 2.48 19.69 9.67
N ARG A 650 3.28 20.66 10.09
CA ARG A 650 4.74 20.66 9.83
C ARG A 650 5.50 19.64 10.68
N ILE A 651 5.04 19.36 11.89
CA ILE A 651 5.58 18.27 12.70
C ILE A 651 5.24 16.93 12.05
N ALA A 652 4.04 16.78 11.48
CA ALA A 652 3.62 15.55 10.81
C ALA A 652 4.51 15.17 9.61
N SER A 653 5.14 16.15 8.92
CA SER A 653 6.11 15.82 7.86
C SER A 653 7.38 15.12 8.35
N SER A 654 7.66 15.12 9.65
CA SER A 654 8.82 14.39 10.23
C SER A 654 8.65 12.87 10.15
N PHE A 655 7.46 12.38 9.80
CA PHE A 655 7.13 10.96 9.64
C PHE A 655 7.02 10.56 8.16
N TYR A 656 7.32 11.47 7.22
CA TYR A 656 7.29 11.17 5.79
C TYR A 656 8.49 10.31 5.40
N SER A 657 8.23 9.26 4.63
CA SER A 657 9.28 8.48 3.98
C SER A 657 9.75 9.20 2.72
N CYS A 658 11.05 9.12 2.45
CA CYS A 658 11.66 9.67 1.24
C CYS A 658 11.46 8.76 0.05
N ARG A 659 11.08 9.34 -1.08
CA ARG A 659 11.04 8.60 -2.35
C ARG A 659 12.45 8.54 -2.91
N GLU A 660 12.78 7.46 -3.60
CA GLU A 660 14.07 7.32 -4.29
C GLU A 660 14.34 8.45 -5.31
N GLU A 661 13.30 8.99 -5.95
CA GLU A 661 13.44 10.09 -6.91
C GLU A 661 13.76 11.44 -6.23
N GLN A 662 13.72 11.51 -4.88
CA GLN A 662 14.02 12.70 -4.09
C GLN A 662 15.46 12.64 -3.57
N HIS A 663 16.43 13.00 -4.43
CA HIS A 663 17.86 12.94 -4.09
C HIS A 663 18.29 13.76 -2.86
N SER A 664 17.54 14.79 -2.48
CA SER A 664 17.84 15.63 -1.32
C SER A 664 17.05 15.27 -0.05
N CYS A 665 16.34 14.14 -0.07
CA CYS A 665 15.53 13.68 1.07
C CYS A 665 16.30 12.63 1.87
N GLU A 666 16.32 12.78 3.20
CA GLU A 666 16.88 11.80 4.11
C GLU A 666 15.77 11.19 4.97
N ASP A 667 15.73 9.86 5.05
CA ASP A 667 14.70 9.17 5.83
C ASP A 667 14.81 9.51 7.32
N SER A 668 13.64 9.71 7.92
CA SER A 668 13.52 9.99 9.34
C SER A 668 13.88 8.77 10.19
N THR A 669 14.51 9.00 11.34
CA THR A 669 14.80 7.94 12.33
C THR A 669 13.54 7.26 12.89
N PHE A 670 12.36 7.88 12.70
CA PHE A 670 11.07 7.30 13.04
C PHE A 670 10.61 6.19 12.09
N ILE A 671 11.19 6.10 10.88
CA ILE A 671 10.83 5.09 9.87
C ILE A 671 11.63 3.81 10.07
N LEU A 672 12.89 3.94 10.52
CA LEU A 672 13.76 2.80 10.76
C LEU A 672 13.17 1.85 11.82
N PRO A 673 13.38 0.53 11.71
CA PRO A 673 13.01 -0.43 12.75
C PRO A 673 13.59 -0.05 14.13
N LEU A 674 12.84 -0.28 15.22
CA LEU A 674 13.28 0.12 16.57
C LEU A 674 14.62 -0.52 16.98
N SER A 675 14.87 -1.74 16.50
CA SER A 675 16.07 -2.52 16.78
C SER A 675 17.32 -2.02 16.06
N SER A 676 17.19 -1.27 14.95
CA SER A 676 18.35 -0.76 14.21
C SER A 676 18.91 0.56 14.77
N LEU A 677 18.24 1.14 15.77
CA LEU A 677 18.66 2.37 16.44
C LEU A 677 19.67 2.09 17.58
N ASP A 678 20.53 3.05 17.86
CA ASP A 678 21.41 3.02 19.02
C ASP A 678 20.59 3.02 20.33
N GLU A 679 21.15 2.45 21.41
CA GLU A 679 20.41 2.22 22.65
C GLU A 679 19.78 3.50 23.23
N ARG A 680 20.47 4.65 23.10
CA ARG A 680 19.99 5.92 23.62
C ARG A 680 18.79 6.41 22.81
N THR A 681 18.89 6.45 21.49
CA THR A 681 17.79 6.89 20.61
C THR A 681 16.61 5.92 20.69
N ARG A 682 16.86 4.61 20.78
CA ARG A 682 15.83 3.58 21.00
C ARG A 682 14.98 3.86 22.23
N ASN A 683 15.62 4.10 23.39
CA ASN A 683 14.92 4.38 24.64
C ASN A 683 14.14 5.71 24.59
N GLN A 684 14.71 6.74 23.98
CA GLN A 684 14.05 8.04 23.81
C GLN A 684 12.79 7.92 22.93
N ARG A 685 12.90 7.21 21.79
CA ARG A 685 11.79 6.97 20.87
C ARG A 685 10.68 6.17 21.54
N TYR A 686 11.03 5.08 22.21
CA TYR A 686 10.07 4.25 22.94
C TYR A 686 9.29 5.07 23.98
N LEU A 687 9.97 5.83 24.85
CA LEU A 687 9.30 6.66 25.86
C LEU A 687 8.41 7.75 25.24
N PHE A 688 8.85 8.35 24.14
CA PHE A 688 8.05 9.33 23.39
C PHE A 688 6.77 8.69 22.85
N SER A 689 6.85 7.51 22.24
CA SER A 689 5.68 6.78 21.71
C SER A 689 4.70 6.35 22.81
N VAL A 690 5.22 5.94 23.98
CA VAL A 690 4.41 5.66 25.18
C VAL A 690 3.66 6.92 25.65
N PHE A 691 4.33 8.06 25.70
CA PHE A 691 3.69 9.33 26.04
C PHE A 691 2.59 9.68 25.02
N CYS A 692 2.86 9.52 23.73
CA CYS A 692 1.90 9.87 22.67
C CYS A 692 0.62 9.03 22.74
N ILE A 693 0.71 7.71 22.91
CA ILE A 693 -0.47 6.84 23.00
C ILE A 693 -1.27 7.12 24.28
N ALA A 694 -0.60 7.35 25.41
CA ALA A 694 -1.25 7.72 26.67
C ALA A 694 -1.96 9.08 26.56
N ALA A 695 -1.34 10.07 25.92
CA ALA A 695 -1.92 11.37 25.66
C ALA A 695 -3.18 11.27 24.76
N MET A 696 -3.12 10.46 23.70
CA MET A 696 -4.25 10.23 22.78
C MET A 696 -5.47 9.66 23.52
N VAL A 697 -5.29 8.60 24.30
CA VAL A 697 -6.38 7.99 25.09
C VAL A 697 -6.92 8.94 26.15
N THR A 698 -6.04 9.67 26.83
CA THR A 698 -6.43 10.60 27.89
C THR A 698 -7.22 11.79 27.33
N ALA A 699 -6.83 12.31 26.16
CA ALA A 699 -7.52 13.43 25.51
C ALA A 699 -8.96 13.07 25.15
N VAL A 700 -9.18 11.91 24.50
CA VAL A 700 -10.54 11.43 24.15
C VAL A 700 -11.37 11.22 25.41
N ARG A 701 -10.78 10.61 26.45
CA ARG A 701 -11.45 10.37 27.72
C ARG A 701 -11.88 11.68 28.40
N TYR A 702 -11.01 12.68 28.44
CA TYR A 702 -11.35 14.00 29.00
C TYR A 702 -12.49 14.66 28.22
N TRP A 703 -12.47 14.58 26.88
CA TRP A 703 -13.53 15.09 26.02
C TRP A 703 -14.87 14.40 26.29
N LEU A 704 -14.90 13.06 26.39
CA LEU A 704 -16.13 12.32 26.72
C LEU A 704 -16.65 12.68 28.12
N LYS A 705 -15.75 12.95 29.08
CA LYS A 705 -16.12 13.42 30.44
C LYS A 705 -16.77 14.79 30.39
N HIS A 706 -16.20 15.71 29.62
CA HIS A 706 -16.65 17.10 29.53
C HIS A 706 -18.13 17.19 29.13
N TYR A 707 -18.56 16.36 28.19
CA TYR A 707 -19.96 16.31 27.73
C TYR A 707 -20.85 15.33 28.54
N GLY A 708 -20.33 14.72 29.60
CA GLY A 708 -21.10 13.84 30.49
C GLY A 708 -21.39 12.43 29.95
N ASN A 709 -20.71 12.01 28.88
CA ASN A 709 -20.90 10.69 28.25
C ASN A 709 -20.23 9.53 29.00
N MET A 710 -19.43 9.83 30.02
CA MET A 710 -18.80 8.83 30.89
C MET A 710 -19.46 8.70 32.27
N ASN A 711 -20.65 9.28 32.43
CA ASN A 711 -21.42 9.08 33.65
C ASN A 711 -22.16 7.73 33.55
N GLY A 712 -22.29 6.99 34.66
CA GLY A 712 -23.03 5.72 34.72
C GLY A 712 -22.22 4.43 34.51
N MET A 713 -22.92 3.29 34.46
CA MET A 713 -22.36 1.93 34.33
C MET A 713 -22.89 1.17 33.11
N GLY A 714 -23.36 1.87 32.07
CA GLY A 714 -23.80 1.21 30.84
C GLY A 714 -22.67 0.42 30.16
N ALA A 715 -23.01 -0.60 29.37
CA ALA A 715 -22.00 -1.42 28.68
C ALA A 715 -21.06 -0.58 27.79
N GLY A 716 -21.61 0.34 26.99
CA GLY A 716 -20.82 1.26 26.16
C GLY A 716 -19.94 2.21 26.97
N VAL A 717 -20.43 2.71 28.11
CA VAL A 717 -19.66 3.58 29.03
C VAL A 717 -18.52 2.80 29.68
N THR A 718 -18.77 1.55 30.09
CA THR A 718 -17.78 0.66 30.68
C THR A 718 -16.68 0.32 29.67
N ALA A 719 -17.05 0.00 28.42
CA ALA A 719 -16.10 -0.22 27.34
C ALA A 719 -15.25 1.03 27.06
N ALA A 720 -15.85 2.22 27.03
CA ALA A 720 -15.11 3.48 26.87
C ALA A 720 -14.17 3.78 28.05
N TYR A 721 -14.53 3.36 29.27
CA TYR A 721 -13.74 3.63 30.47
C TYR A 721 -12.50 2.73 30.60
N TYR A 722 -12.64 1.43 30.33
CA TYR A 722 -11.58 0.44 30.56
C TYR A 722 -10.88 -0.04 29.28
N GLY A 723 -11.61 -0.12 28.16
CA GLY A 723 -11.11 -0.70 26.91
C GLY A 723 -9.91 0.05 26.33
N PRO A 724 -10.05 1.33 25.95
CA PRO A 724 -8.95 2.09 25.34
C PRO A 724 -7.68 2.20 26.21
N PRO A 725 -7.75 2.46 27.53
CA PRO A 725 -6.55 2.47 28.38
C PRO A 725 -5.87 1.10 28.48
N LEU A 726 -6.64 0.01 28.58
CA LEU A 726 -6.08 -1.33 28.66
C LEU A 726 -5.41 -1.75 27.34
N ALA A 727 -6.05 -1.45 26.21
CA ALA A 727 -5.46 -1.68 24.89
C ALA A 727 -4.13 -0.90 24.73
N ALA A 728 -4.10 0.39 25.10
CA ALA A 728 -2.88 1.18 25.06
C ALA A 728 -1.75 0.59 25.92
N LEU A 729 -2.06 0.08 27.11
CA LEU A 729 -1.08 -0.58 27.97
C LEU A 729 -0.45 -1.81 27.29
N PHE A 730 -1.26 -2.68 26.69
CA PHE A 730 -0.75 -3.88 26.02
C PHE A 730 -0.02 -3.56 24.70
N ILE A 731 -0.38 -2.48 24.01
CA ILE A 731 0.40 -1.96 22.87
C ILE A 731 1.81 -1.56 23.33
N VAL A 732 1.91 -0.84 24.47
CA VAL A 732 3.19 -0.44 25.06
C VAL A 732 4.05 -1.64 25.46
N PHE A 733 3.44 -2.70 25.99
CA PHE A 733 4.14 -3.95 26.28
C PHE A 733 4.57 -4.70 25.01
N HIS A 734 3.75 -4.67 23.96
CA HIS A 734 4.12 -5.24 22.67
C HIS A 734 5.35 -4.54 22.08
N TRP A 735 5.39 -3.20 22.10
CA TRP A 735 6.55 -2.44 21.64
C TRP A 735 7.79 -2.68 22.51
N ALA A 736 7.62 -2.83 23.83
CA ALA A 736 8.74 -3.17 24.71
C ALA A 736 9.35 -4.53 24.36
N LEU A 737 8.51 -5.51 24.02
CA LEU A 737 8.93 -6.84 23.62
C LEU A 737 9.72 -6.79 22.30
N GLN A 738 9.26 -6.00 21.33
CA GLN A 738 9.97 -5.80 20.05
C GLN A 738 11.31 -5.05 20.18
N ALA A 739 11.53 -4.31 21.28
CA ALA A 739 12.78 -3.61 21.53
C ALA A 739 13.91 -4.52 22.04
N LEU A 740 13.60 -5.76 22.44
CA LEU A 740 14.58 -6.69 22.99
C LEU A 740 15.55 -7.22 21.91
N PRO A 741 16.81 -7.51 22.26
CA PRO A 741 17.74 -8.19 21.35
C PRO A 741 17.21 -9.55 20.90
N GLN A 742 17.53 -9.94 19.66
CA GLN A 742 17.02 -11.19 19.07
C GLN A 742 17.38 -12.43 19.90
N SER A 743 18.60 -12.48 20.46
CA SER A 743 19.05 -13.57 21.32
C SER A 743 18.18 -13.77 22.56
N VAL A 744 17.56 -12.70 23.05
CA VAL A 744 16.62 -12.74 24.19
C VAL A 744 15.23 -13.11 23.69
N LEU A 745 14.77 -12.58 22.56
CA LEU A 745 13.49 -12.94 21.97
C LEU A 745 13.40 -14.43 21.63
N ASP A 746 14.46 -14.99 21.05
CA ASP A 746 14.55 -16.41 20.69
C ASP A 746 14.51 -17.35 21.91
N SER A 747 14.79 -16.85 23.11
CA SER A 747 14.63 -17.61 24.35
C SER A 747 13.17 -17.81 24.76
N PHE A 748 12.25 -16.97 24.26
CA PHE A 748 10.83 -17.09 24.51
C PHE A 748 10.15 -17.98 23.46
N PRO A 749 9.24 -18.89 23.87
CA PRO A 749 8.35 -19.58 22.95
C PRO A 749 7.60 -18.60 22.02
N ARG A 750 7.44 -18.96 20.75
CA ARG A 750 6.82 -18.10 19.70
C ARG A 750 5.47 -17.50 20.13
N TRP A 751 4.64 -18.26 20.85
CA TRP A 751 3.35 -17.77 21.33
C TRP A 751 3.47 -16.61 22.35
N GLN A 752 4.52 -16.56 23.15
CA GLN A 752 4.76 -15.47 24.11
C GLN A 752 5.17 -14.18 23.42
N GLN A 753 5.87 -14.28 22.28
CA GLN A 753 6.31 -13.13 21.49
C GLN A 753 5.13 -12.35 20.88
N VAL A 754 4.01 -13.03 20.58
CA VAL A 754 2.82 -12.43 19.96
C VAL A 754 1.67 -12.15 20.94
N LEU A 755 1.74 -12.71 22.15
CA LEU A 755 0.65 -12.68 23.13
C LEU A 755 0.12 -11.27 23.41
N MET A 756 1.03 -10.29 23.57
CA MET A 756 0.65 -8.90 23.87
C MET A 756 -0.24 -8.30 22.77
N ALA A 757 0.11 -8.50 21.50
CA ALA A 757 -0.68 -8.03 20.36
C ALA A 757 -2.03 -8.77 20.26
N GLN A 758 -2.06 -10.08 20.54
CA GLN A 758 -3.29 -10.88 20.56
C GLN A 758 -4.29 -10.39 21.62
N ILE A 759 -3.79 -10.02 22.81
CA ILE A 759 -4.61 -9.42 23.87
C ILE A 759 -5.20 -8.08 23.40
N VAL A 760 -4.42 -7.24 22.71
CA VAL A 760 -4.93 -5.99 22.13
C VAL A 760 -6.05 -6.27 21.14
N TYR A 761 -5.88 -7.21 20.21
CA TYR A 761 -6.95 -7.58 19.28
C TYR A 761 -8.22 -8.03 20.00
N ALA A 762 -8.10 -8.88 21.04
CA ALA A 762 -9.24 -9.32 21.82
C ALA A 762 -9.97 -8.14 22.48
N ILE A 763 -9.23 -7.20 23.11
CA ILE A 763 -9.80 -6.01 23.74
C ILE A 763 -10.51 -5.13 22.71
N ILE A 764 -9.89 -4.89 21.56
CA ILE A 764 -10.47 -4.07 20.48
C ILE A 764 -11.72 -4.72 19.91
N ILE A 765 -11.71 -6.03 19.63
CA ILE A 765 -12.87 -6.77 19.12
C ILE A 765 -14.03 -6.69 20.12
N VAL A 766 -13.77 -6.91 21.41
CA VAL A 766 -14.79 -6.77 22.47
C VAL A 766 -15.32 -5.34 22.52
N CYS A 767 -14.45 -4.32 22.47
CA CYS A 767 -14.87 -2.93 22.43
C CYS A 767 -15.77 -2.64 21.21
N LEU A 768 -15.38 -3.10 20.02
CA LEU A 768 -16.16 -2.91 18.80
C LEU A 768 -17.52 -3.61 18.88
N ILE A 769 -17.58 -4.84 19.39
CA ILE A 769 -18.85 -5.56 19.61
C ILE A 769 -19.75 -4.78 20.58
N VAL A 770 -19.20 -4.26 21.68
CA VAL A 770 -19.97 -3.46 22.65
C VAL A 770 -20.43 -2.14 22.03
N ILE A 771 -19.60 -1.45 21.27
CA ILE A 771 -19.93 -0.19 20.59
C ILE A 771 -21.02 -0.41 19.55
N LEU A 772 -20.98 -1.52 18.78
CA LEU A 772 -22.01 -1.84 17.78
C LEU A 772 -23.33 -2.28 18.42
N SER A 773 -23.27 -2.99 19.54
CA SER A 773 -24.47 -3.49 20.25
C SER A 773 -25.12 -2.43 21.15
N SER A 774 -24.35 -1.59 21.82
CA SER A 774 -24.79 -0.55 22.76
C SER A 774 -24.04 0.78 22.54
N PRO A 775 -24.27 1.47 21.40
CA PRO A 775 -23.48 2.63 21.02
C PRO A 775 -23.74 3.90 21.86
N VAL A 776 -24.89 4.00 22.52
CA VAL A 776 -25.35 5.23 23.18
C VAL A 776 -24.70 5.40 24.55
N LEU A 777 -23.94 6.49 24.72
CA LEU A 777 -23.20 6.83 25.94
C LEU A 777 -23.97 7.83 26.81
N VAL A 778 -25.17 7.46 27.25
CA VAL A 778 -26.10 8.34 27.97
C VAL A 778 -26.40 7.80 29.37
N TYR A 779 -26.53 8.68 30.36
CA TYR A 779 -26.84 8.31 31.74
C TYR A 779 -28.10 9.01 32.24
N LEU A 780 -29.09 8.20 32.63
CA LEU A 780 -30.32 8.66 33.29
C LEU A 780 -30.08 8.74 34.80
N LEU A 781 -30.26 9.93 35.38
CA LEU A 781 -30.23 10.10 36.83
C LEU A 781 -31.58 9.59 37.41
N PRO A 782 -31.59 8.57 38.29
CA PRO A 782 -32.83 8.09 38.88
C PRO A 782 -33.47 9.15 39.78
N THR A 783 -34.71 9.56 39.48
CA THR A 783 -35.55 10.35 40.39
C THR A 783 -36.06 9.46 41.51
N ARG A 784 -35.79 9.78 42.79
CA ARG A 784 -36.26 8.97 43.92
C ARG A 784 -37.20 9.74 44.83
N THR A 785 -38.45 9.25 44.92
CA THR A 785 -39.38 9.46 46.04
C THR A 785 -38.86 8.74 47.29
N ASP A 786 -39.14 9.34 48.45
CA ASP A 786 -38.93 8.91 49.85
C ASP A 786 -37.50 9.00 50.45
N PHE A 787 -37.33 10.02 51.31
CA PHE A 787 -36.30 10.07 52.36
C PHE A 787 -37.01 10.31 53.70
N GLN A 788 -36.91 9.37 54.64
CA GLN A 788 -37.20 9.58 56.05
C GLN A 788 -35.89 9.36 56.84
N ILE A 789 -35.59 10.24 57.79
CA ILE A 789 -34.52 10.04 58.77
C ILE A 789 -35.19 9.95 60.16
N PRO A 790 -34.98 8.89 60.95
CA PRO A 790 -35.60 8.74 62.26
C PRO A 790 -34.96 9.66 63.32
N TYR A 791 -35.79 10.05 64.29
CA TYR A 791 -35.42 10.85 65.46
C TYR A 791 -34.49 10.03 66.40
N GLN A 792 -33.41 10.68 66.87
CA GLN A 792 -32.39 10.23 67.84
C GLN A 792 -31.16 9.47 67.31
N ALA A 793 -30.04 10.20 67.08
CA ALA A 793 -28.68 9.66 67.25
C ALA A 793 -27.62 10.77 67.40
N HIS A 794 -26.67 10.54 68.30
CA HIS A 794 -25.59 11.45 68.71
C HIS A 794 -24.60 11.88 67.59
N PHE A 795 -23.90 12.98 67.88
CA PHE A 795 -22.98 13.85 67.12
C PHE A 795 -21.84 13.24 66.25
N LYS A 796 -21.83 11.95 65.90
CA LYS A 796 -20.84 11.34 64.96
C LYS A 796 -21.35 11.10 63.53
N HIS A 797 -22.58 11.51 63.20
CA HIS A 797 -23.27 11.27 61.91
C HIS A 797 -23.66 12.55 61.12
N ILE A 798 -22.91 13.64 61.25
CA ILE A 798 -23.27 14.95 60.66
C ILE A 798 -23.04 15.06 59.14
N VAL A 799 -22.02 14.42 58.53
CA VAL A 799 -21.81 14.46 57.07
C VAL A 799 -22.93 13.75 56.26
N PRO A 800 -23.47 12.60 56.70
CA PRO A 800 -24.70 12.03 56.15
C PRO A 800 -25.93 12.95 56.31
N THR A 801 -25.95 13.80 57.33
CA THR A 801 -27.01 14.79 57.58
C THR A 801 -26.86 16.02 56.67
N LEU A 802 -25.61 16.39 56.31
CA LEU A 802 -25.27 17.39 55.28
C LEU A 802 -25.71 16.99 53.87
N TYR A 803 -25.61 15.71 53.51
CA TYR A 803 -26.20 15.19 52.26
C TYR A 803 -27.73 15.35 52.22
N ASN A 804 -28.38 15.24 53.38
CA ASN A 804 -29.82 15.44 53.51
C ASN A 804 -30.24 16.92 53.49
N GLN A 805 -29.35 17.84 53.84
CA GLN A 805 -29.57 19.28 53.67
C GLN A 805 -29.27 19.78 52.24
N LEU A 806 -28.32 19.17 51.52
CA LEU A 806 -28.12 19.35 50.07
C LEU A 806 -29.36 18.95 49.25
N LYS A 807 -30.17 18.03 49.78
CA LYS A 807 -31.46 17.64 49.21
C LYS A 807 -32.57 18.67 49.47
N VAL A 808 -32.53 19.39 50.60
CA VAL A 808 -33.44 20.50 50.92
C VAL A 808 -33.05 21.77 50.14
N GLN A 809 -31.79 21.98 49.75
CA GLN A 809 -31.40 23.16 48.96
C GLN A 809 -31.69 23.05 47.45
N LEU A 810 -32.09 21.87 46.96
CA LEU A 810 -32.83 21.73 45.70
C LEU A 810 -34.31 22.15 45.82
N SER A 811 -34.77 22.54 47.02
CA SER A 811 -36.15 22.95 47.36
C SER A 811 -36.38 24.47 47.48
N GLU A 812 -35.42 25.30 47.07
CA GLU A 812 -35.66 26.68 46.60
C GLU A 812 -35.23 26.72 45.12
N SER A 813 -36.03 26.41 44.10
CA SER A 813 -37.47 26.61 43.96
C SER A 813 -37.90 28.03 44.33
N GLU A 814 -37.07 29.03 44.06
CA GLU A 814 -37.51 30.43 44.06
C GLU A 814 -38.56 30.63 42.95
N GLY A 815 -39.83 30.52 43.33
CA GLY A 815 -40.97 30.92 42.51
C GLY A 815 -41.97 29.81 42.18
N GLY A 816 -42.54 29.16 43.20
CA GLY A 816 -43.95 28.75 43.18
C GLY A 816 -44.38 27.64 42.21
N SER A 817 -44.32 26.40 42.68
CA SER A 817 -45.48 25.49 42.81
C SER A 817 -44.96 24.07 43.03
N SER A 818 -45.47 23.45 44.09
CA SER A 818 -45.33 22.03 44.37
C SER A 818 -45.93 21.25 43.22
N ASP A 819 -45.10 20.64 42.38
CA ASP A 819 -45.60 19.74 41.35
C ASP A 819 -44.71 18.52 41.20
N ALA A 820 -45.32 17.34 41.20
CA ALA A 820 -44.71 16.01 41.06
C ALA A 820 -44.15 15.75 39.64
N ASN A 821 -43.72 16.81 38.94
CA ASN A 821 -43.49 16.86 37.49
C ASN A 821 -42.04 17.29 37.11
N LYS A 822 -41.01 17.03 37.94
CA LYS A 822 -39.61 17.30 37.52
C LYS A 822 -39.19 16.31 36.42
N ALA A 823 -38.86 16.83 35.24
CA ALA A 823 -38.37 16.03 34.11
C ALA A 823 -37.07 15.28 34.48
N PRO A 824 -36.88 14.04 34.00
CA PRO A 824 -35.68 13.25 34.29
C PRO A 824 -34.42 13.94 33.74
N VAL A 825 -33.37 14.04 34.56
CA VAL A 825 -32.06 14.59 34.14
C VAL A 825 -31.26 13.50 33.43
N VAL A 826 -30.83 13.78 32.20
CA VAL A 826 -30.10 12.84 31.34
C VAL A 826 -28.76 13.45 30.91
N TYR A 827 -27.65 12.87 31.35
CA TYR A 827 -26.29 13.29 30.97
C TYR A 827 -25.86 12.67 29.64
N GLY A 828 -25.09 13.41 28.84
CA GLY A 828 -24.56 12.95 27.54
C GLY A 828 -25.52 13.12 26.34
N LEU A 829 -26.79 13.48 26.58
CA LEU A 829 -27.81 13.53 25.54
C LEU A 829 -27.48 14.53 24.41
N GLY A 830 -26.91 15.69 24.73
CA GLY A 830 -26.57 16.74 23.76
C GLY A 830 -25.35 16.45 22.86
N SER A 831 -24.65 15.33 23.08
CA SER A 831 -23.50 14.89 22.29
C SER A 831 -23.61 13.41 21.89
N VAL A 832 -24.83 12.88 21.80
CA VAL A 832 -25.08 11.45 21.69
C VAL A 832 -24.52 10.86 20.40
N TYR A 833 -24.64 11.58 19.29
CA TYR A 833 -24.09 11.12 18.00
C TYR A 833 -22.58 11.32 17.94
N SER A 834 -22.10 12.49 18.36
CA SER A 834 -20.69 12.85 18.36
C SER A 834 -19.86 11.92 19.24
N SER A 835 -20.31 11.64 20.46
CA SER A 835 -19.60 10.78 21.40
C SER A 835 -19.50 9.33 20.93
N SER A 836 -20.55 8.80 20.30
CA SER A 836 -20.56 7.47 19.70
C SER A 836 -19.51 7.34 18.59
N VAL A 837 -19.42 8.35 17.70
CA VAL A 837 -18.46 8.37 16.58
C VAL A 837 -17.03 8.61 17.07
N VAL A 838 -16.81 9.52 18.02
CA VAL A 838 -15.50 9.76 18.62
C VAL A 838 -14.96 8.50 19.30
N LEU A 839 -15.81 7.75 20.01
CA LEU A 839 -15.41 6.48 20.61
C LEU A 839 -15.04 5.43 19.55
N LEU A 840 -15.84 5.29 18.49
CA LEU A 840 -15.53 4.38 17.38
C LEU A 840 -14.18 4.71 16.74
N VAL A 841 -13.96 5.98 16.36
CA VAL A 841 -12.70 6.43 15.76
C VAL A 841 -11.54 6.19 16.72
N SER A 842 -11.69 6.47 18.03
CA SER A 842 -10.64 6.25 19.02
C SER A 842 -10.25 4.78 19.19
N VAL A 843 -11.22 3.86 19.17
CA VAL A 843 -10.94 2.41 19.26
C VAL A 843 -10.23 1.92 17.99
N VAL A 844 -10.66 2.37 16.81
CA VAL A 844 -10.00 2.05 15.55
C VAL A 844 -8.58 2.64 15.52
N SER A 845 -8.35 3.87 16.00
CA SER A 845 -7.01 4.46 16.07
C SER A 845 -6.04 3.64 16.93
N LEU A 846 -6.52 2.95 17.98
CA LEU A 846 -5.67 2.05 18.77
C LEU A 846 -5.31 0.76 18.04
N LEU A 847 -6.23 0.21 17.25
CA LEU A 847 -5.93 -0.90 16.34
C LEU A 847 -4.85 -0.52 15.33
N LEU A 848 -4.98 0.67 14.74
CA LEU A 848 -4.01 1.19 13.79
C LEU A 848 -2.66 1.51 14.46
N ALA A 849 -2.66 2.02 15.70
CA ALA A 849 -1.43 2.24 16.46
C ALA A 849 -0.64 0.93 16.69
N LEU A 850 -1.34 -0.18 16.97
CA LEU A 850 -0.70 -1.50 17.06
C LEU A 850 -0.03 -1.86 15.73
N MET A 851 -0.69 -1.62 14.59
CA MET A 851 -0.20 -2.01 13.26
C MET A 851 0.96 -1.15 12.79
N LEU A 852 0.96 0.15 13.09
CA LEU A 852 1.99 1.10 12.63
C LEU A 852 3.33 0.97 13.38
N GLY A 853 3.33 0.29 14.53
CA GLY A 853 4.51 0.18 15.39
C GLY A 853 4.84 1.48 16.13
N ASP A 854 5.87 1.42 16.98
CA ASP A 854 6.22 2.50 17.90
C ASP A 854 6.74 3.76 17.17
N GLY A 855 7.46 3.61 16.06
CA GLY A 855 8.08 4.74 15.34
C GLY A 855 7.05 5.68 14.70
N ILE A 856 6.00 5.11 14.11
CA ILE A 856 5.00 5.86 13.35
C ILE A 856 3.73 6.16 14.16
N ALA A 857 3.39 5.36 15.19
CA ALA A 857 2.19 5.60 16.01
C ALA A 857 2.04 7.04 16.57
N PRO A 858 3.11 7.80 16.91
CA PRO A 858 2.99 9.22 17.30
C PRO A 858 2.27 10.10 16.27
N SER A 859 2.35 9.77 14.97
CA SER A 859 1.59 10.47 13.93
C SER A 859 0.08 10.39 14.16
N LEU A 860 -0.45 9.32 14.78
CA LEU A 860 -1.88 9.19 15.08
C LEU A 860 -2.35 10.14 16.19
N LEU A 861 -1.46 10.52 17.12
CA LEU A 861 -1.76 11.60 18.07
C LEU A 861 -1.91 12.93 17.31
N LEU A 862 -1.00 13.22 16.38
CA LEU A 862 -1.08 14.42 15.54
C LEU A 862 -2.37 14.41 14.69
N ALA A 863 -2.76 13.25 14.15
CA ALA A 863 -4.02 13.08 13.42
C ALA A 863 -5.22 13.43 14.31
N THR A 864 -5.23 12.92 15.54
CA THR A 864 -6.32 13.15 16.52
C THR A 864 -6.40 14.62 16.92
N VAL A 865 -5.26 15.25 17.22
CA VAL A 865 -5.20 16.69 17.56
C VAL A 865 -5.65 17.53 16.39
N LEU A 866 -5.17 17.24 15.17
CA LEU A 866 -5.51 18.02 14.00
C LEU A 866 -6.99 17.84 13.59
N LEU A 867 -7.54 16.64 13.70
CA LEU A 867 -8.97 16.37 13.50
C LEU A 867 -9.82 17.21 14.48
N TYR A 868 -9.45 17.24 15.76
CA TYR A 868 -10.13 18.06 16.77
C TYR A 868 -10.08 19.56 16.40
N LEU A 869 -8.89 20.10 16.13
CA LEU A 869 -8.71 21.52 15.78
C LEU A 869 -9.44 21.89 14.47
N PHE A 870 -9.40 21.01 13.47
CA PHE A 870 -10.12 21.16 12.22
C PHE A 870 -11.64 21.24 12.45
N LEU A 871 -12.21 20.31 13.23
CA LEU A 871 -13.64 20.28 13.52
C LEU A 871 -14.10 21.52 14.30
N GLU A 872 -13.26 22.04 15.21
CA GLU A 872 -13.52 23.29 15.93
C GLU A 872 -13.51 24.51 14.97
N LEU A 873 -12.49 24.63 14.12
CA LEU A 873 -12.42 25.71 13.12
C LEU A 873 -13.61 25.63 12.14
N TYR A 874 -13.95 24.42 11.72
CA TYR A 874 -15.09 24.14 10.87
C TYR A 874 -16.40 24.60 11.52
N SER A 875 -16.64 24.20 12.77
CA SER A 875 -17.81 24.60 13.55
C SER A 875 -17.98 26.11 13.65
N VAL A 876 -16.89 26.85 13.93
CA VAL A 876 -16.90 28.32 13.98
C VAL A 876 -17.22 28.94 12.61
N SER A 877 -16.68 28.36 11.53
CA SER A 877 -16.90 28.83 10.17
C SER A 877 -18.36 28.68 9.72
N VAL A 878 -19.01 27.58 10.11
CA VAL A 878 -20.38 27.22 9.70
C VAL A 878 -21.45 27.86 10.60
N ASN A 879 -21.20 28.06 11.90
CA ASN A 879 -22.24 28.50 12.83
C ASN A 879 -22.63 29.98 12.65
N SER A 880 -23.45 30.30 11.65
CA SER A 880 -24.13 31.59 11.50
C SER A 880 -25.63 31.39 11.77
N GLN A 881 -26.09 31.86 12.93
CA GLN A 881 -27.49 31.92 13.33
C GLN A 881 -28.12 30.53 13.58
N GLU A 882 -28.58 30.29 14.81
CA GLU A 882 -28.97 28.98 15.33
C GLU A 882 -30.14 28.27 14.59
N LEU A 883 -30.77 28.90 13.59
CA LEU A 883 -31.92 28.35 12.88
C LEU A 883 -31.61 27.79 11.48
N ASP A 884 -30.61 28.34 10.77
CA ASP A 884 -30.36 27.99 9.36
C ASP A 884 -29.35 26.83 9.19
N SER A 885 -28.36 26.71 10.08
CA SER A 885 -27.28 25.70 9.97
C SER A 885 -27.74 24.24 9.98
N VAL A 886 -28.83 23.92 10.70
CA VAL A 886 -29.40 22.56 10.75
C VAL A 886 -30.04 22.17 9.40
N ASN A 887 -30.63 23.15 8.71
CA ASN A 887 -31.28 22.94 7.41
C ASN A 887 -30.27 22.94 6.25
N GLU A 888 -29.19 23.72 6.36
CA GLU A 888 -28.19 23.90 5.31
C GLU A 888 -27.26 22.69 5.14
N GLY A 889 -26.97 21.97 6.23
CA GLY A 889 -26.10 20.79 6.20
C GLY A 889 -24.61 21.11 6.05
N PRO A 890 -23.77 20.08 5.86
CA PRO A 890 -22.32 20.24 5.80
C PRO A 890 -21.84 20.88 4.49
N THR A 891 -20.86 21.78 4.59
CA THR A 891 -20.27 22.50 3.45
C THR A 891 -19.32 21.63 2.63
N TRP A 892 -19.25 21.90 1.32
CA TRP A 892 -18.29 21.28 0.40
C TRP A 892 -16.83 21.50 0.82
N SER A 893 -16.49 22.71 1.29
CA SER A 893 -15.17 23.03 1.82
C SER A 893 -14.71 22.09 2.95
N GLY A 894 -15.61 21.71 3.86
CA GLY A 894 -15.28 20.76 4.95
C GLY A 894 -14.98 19.35 4.43
N ILE A 895 -15.72 18.89 3.43
CA ILE A 895 -15.53 17.56 2.80
C ILE A 895 -14.16 17.52 2.09
N VAL A 896 -13.81 18.57 1.34
CA VAL A 896 -12.51 18.68 0.66
C VAL A 896 -11.35 18.72 1.65
N MET A 897 -11.46 19.51 2.72
CA MET A 897 -10.42 19.56 3.77
C MET A 897 -10.23 18.20 4.45
N LEU A 898 -11.31 17.48 4.74
CA LEU A 898 -11.22 16.13 5.32
C LEU A 898 -10.53 15.15 4.35
N SER A 899 -10.82 15.24 3.05
CA SER A 899 -10.14 14.45 2.02
C SER A 899 -8.65 14.78 1.90
N LEU A 900 -8.25 16.05 2.03
CA LEU A 900 -6.84 16.44 2.01
C LEU A 900 -6.10 15.94 3.26
N LEU A 901 -6.74 16.01 4.43
CA LEU A 901 -6.20 15.44 5.66
C LEU A 901 -5.99 13.92 5.56
N SER A 902 -6.95 13.21 4.94
CA SER A 902 -6.83 11.79 4.62
C SER A 902 -5.58 11.48 3.79
N THR A 903 -5.30 12.26 2.73
CA THR A 903 -4.09 12.10 1.90
C THR A 903 -2.80 12.53 2.62
N ILE A 904 -2.81 13.61 3.40
CA ILE A 904 -1.64 14.04 4.19
C ILE A 904 -1.24 12.94 5.19
N PHE A 905 -2.21 12.33 5.87
CA PHE A 905 -1.93 11.32 6.86
C PHE A 905 -1.67 9.93 6.30
N PHE A 906 -1.94 9.68 5.03
CA PHE A 906 -1.33 8.54 4.33
C PHE A 906 0.20 8.69 4.31
N PHE A 907 0.72 9.86 3.91
CA PHE A 907 2.17 10.11 3.96
C PHE A 907 2.71 10.24 5.39
N ALA A 908 1.96 10.88 6.30
CA ALA A 908 2.38 11.05 7.70
C ALA A 908 2.38 9.75 8.51
N THR A 909 1.72 8.69 7.99
CA THR A 909 1.82 7.33 8.55
C THR A 909 2.93 6.51 7.90
N GLY A 910 3.87 7.16 7.20
CA GLY A 910 5.10 6.54 6.71
C GLY A 910 4.95 5.72 5.43
N HIS A 911 3.85 5.92 4.68
CA HIS A 911 3.56 5.22 3.43
C HIS A 911 3.81 6.09 2.20
N GLN A 912 4.03 5.43 1.07
CA GLN A 912 4.14 6.05 -0.24
C GLN A 912 3.27 5.32 -1.27
N ALA A 913 2.99 5.98 -2.38
CA ALA A 913 2.27 5.36 -3.49
C ALA A 913 3.22 4.58 -4.42
N THR A 914 4.06 3.71 -3.85
CA THR A 914 4.99 2.82 -4.56
C THR A 914 4.83 1.40 -4.01
N ILE A 915 4.98 0.38 -4.86
CA ILE A 915 4.80 -1.03 -4.46
C ILE A 915 5.85 -1.47 -3.40
N PRO A 916 7.14 -1.11 -3.52
CA PRO A 916 8.14 -1.48 -2.51
C PRO A 916 7.88 -0.90 -1.13
N SER A 917 7.17 0.23 -1.02
CA SER A 917 6.90 0.87 0.28
C SER A 917 5.80 0.18 1.12
N ILE A 918 5.24 -0.95 0.65
CA ILE A 918 4.24 -1.71 1.38
C ILE A 918 4.92 -2.46 2.53
N ARG A 919 4.50 -2.16 3.76
CA ARG A 919 5.05 -2.78 4.98
C ARG A 919 4.44 -4.16 5.22
N PHE A 920 5.04 -5.20 4.65
CA PHE A 920 4.57 -6.57 4.77
C PHE A 920 4.69 -7.11 6.20
N GLU A 921 5.52 -6.53 7.06
CA GLU A 921 5.68 -6.98 8.46
C GLU A 921 4.38 -6.81 9.27
N ALA A 922 3.48 -5.93 8.82
CA ALA A 922 2.16 -5.73 9.41
C ALA A 922 1.33 -7.02 9.43
N ALA A 923 1.50 -7.91 8.44
CA ALA A 923 0.84 -9.22 8.38
C ALA A 923 1.13 -10.10 9.60
N TYR A 924 2.30 -9.93 10.23
CA TYR A 924 2.77 -10.74 11.36
C TYR A 924 2.64 -10.01 12.71
N THR A 925 1.84 -8.95 12.78
CA THR A 925 1.59 -8.27 14.05
C THR A 925 0.61 -9.09 14.87
N GLY A 926 1.10 -9.87 15.84
CA GLY A 926 0.25 -10.75 16.67
C GLY A 926 0.01 -12.15 16.12
N PHE A 927 0.69 -12.52 15.02
CA PHE A 927 0.61 -13.82 14.37
C PHE A 927 2.02 -14.31 14.00
N TYR A 928 2.23 -15.62 13.93
CA TYR A 928 3.50 -16.25 13.54
C TYR A 928 3.23 -17.48 12.66
N GLY A 929 4.17 -17.81 11.79
CA GLY A 929 4.09 -18.97 10.87
C GLY A 929 3.26 -18.72 9.61
N ASP A 930 3.13 -19.75 8.79
CA ASP A 930 2.45 -19.68 7.50
C ASP A 930 0.93 -19.53 7.67
N PHE A 931 0.33 -18.69 6.83
CA PHE A 931 -1.12 -18.51 6.78
C PHE A 931 -1.71 -19.44 5.73
N ASN A 932 -2.67 -20.29 6.12
CA ASN A 932 -3.44 -21.12 5.19
C ASN A 932 -4.23 -20.29 4.15
N THR A 933 -4.51 -19.02 4.44
CA THR A 933 -5.22 -18.10 3.54
C THR A 933 -4.62 -16.71 3.60
N LEU A 934 -4.53 -16.02 2.46
CA LEU A 934 -3.96 -14.67 2.36
C LEU A 934 -4.91 -13.55 2.82
N LEU A 935 -6.14 -13.88 3.25
CA LEU A 935 -7.16 -12.89 3.62
C LEU A 935 -6.78 -12.09 4.88
N LEU A 936 -6.36 -12.77 5.94
CA LEU A 936 -5.94 -12.14 7.18
C LEU A 936 -4.67 -11.29 6.99
N PRO A 937 -3.55 -11.81 6.47
CA PRO A 937 -2.34 -11.01 6.29
C PRO A 937 -2.57 -9.82 5.35
N GLY A 938 -3.31 -10.02 4.25
CA GLY A 938 -3.68 -8.94 3.33
C GLY A 938 -4.53 -7.86 4.00
N PHE A 939 -5.48 -8.23 4.87
CA PHE A 939 -6.29 -7.28 5.62
C PHE A 939 -5.46 -6.46 6.62
N LEU A 940 -4.50 -7.08 7.32
CA LEU A 940 -3.62 -6.37 8.26
C LEU A 940 -2.69 -5.39 7.54
N ILE A 941 -2.13 -5.79 6.39
CA ILE A 941 -1.35 -4.89 5.53
C ILE A 941 -2.22 -3.73 5.05
N TRP A 942 -3.46 -4.01 4.62
CA TRP A 942 -4.40 -2.96 4.19
C TRP A 942 -4.70 -1.95 5.32
N LEU A 943 -4.94 -2.43 6.54
CA LEU A 943 -5.14 -1.56 7.70
C LEU A 943 -3.90 -0.70 7.98
N ASN A 944 -2.70 -1.26 7.90
CA ASN A 944 -1.45 -0.54 8.07
C ASN A 944 -1.31 0.56 7.00
N THR A 945 -1.38 0.20 5.71
CA THR A 945 -1.19 1.10 4.55
C THR A 945 -2.18 2.25 4.50
N PHE A 946 -3.44 2.01 4.87
CA PHE A 946 -4.49 3.02 4.83
C PHE A 946 -4.86 3.57 6.21
N SER A 947 -3.96 3.51 7.19
CA SER A 947 -4.20 3.98 8.57
C SER A 947 -4.72 5.42 8.64
N GLY A 948 -4.00 6.37 8.05
CA GLY A 948 -4.44 7.78 7.98
C GLY A 948 -5.81 7.92 7.31
N PRO A 949 -5.98 7.39 6.08
CA PRO A 949 -7.27 7.43 5.39
C PRO A 949 -8.44 6.81 6.14
N ILE A 950 -8.25 5.71 6.86
CA ILE A 950 -9.29 5.07 7.68
C ILE A 950 -9.78 6.03 8.77
N ILE A 951 -8.88 6.71 9.48
CA ILE A 951 -9.23 7.63 10.58
C ILE A 951 -10.10 8.78 10.07
N PHE A 952 -9.64 9.49 9.04
CA PHE A 952 -10.37 10.66 8.53
C PHE A 952 -11.66 10.27 7.80
N ASN A 953 -11.66 9.16 7.05
CA ASN A 953 -12.88 8.68 6.39
C ASN A 953 -13.87 8.00 7.34
N LEU A 954 -13.50 7.57 8.54
CA LEU A 954 -14.49 7.16 9.58
C LEU A 954 -15.04 8.36 10.35
N ALA A 955 -14.28 9.46 10.42
CA ALA A 955 -14.64 10.67 11.16
C ALA A 955 -15.63 11.60 10.44
N TRP A 956 -15.97 11.37 9.17
CA TRP A 956 -16.85 12.28 8.40
C TRP A 956 -18.20 12.61 9.06
N PRO A 957 -18.88 11.73 9.84
CA PRO A 957 -20.15 12.11 10.47
C PRO A 957 -19.99 13.27 11.45
N LEU A 958 -18.79 13.47 12.00
CA LEU A 958 -18.49 14.62 12.87
C LEU A 958 -18.63 15.96 12.13
N LEU A 959 -18.52 16.00 10.80
CA LEU A 959 -18.84 17.22 10.03
C LEU A 959 -20.30 17.65 10.20
N ILE A 960 -21.21 16.71 10.46
CA ILE A 960 -22.64 17.01 10.69
C ILE A 960 -22.87 17.35 12.17
N PHE A 961 -22.26 16.58 13.09
CA PHE A 961 -22.61 16.66 14.51
C PHE A 961 -21.81 17.72 15.27
N TRP A 962 -20.52 17.88 14.95
CA TRP A 962 -19.61 18.77 15.69
C TRP A 962 -20.03 20.24 15.67
N PRO A 963 -20.58 20.81 14.57
CA PRO A 963 -21.07 22.19 14.56
C PRO A 963 -22.21 22.46 15.57
N LEU A 964 -22.91 21.43 16.03
CA LEU A 964 -24.00 21.53 16.98
C LEU A 964 -23.52 21.51 18.44
N LEU A 965 -22.24 21.20 18.68
CA LEU A 965 -21.64 21.15 20.02
C LEU A 965 -21.24 22.54 20.52
N SER A 966 -21.36 22.77 21.83
CA SER A 966 -21.02 24.04 22.48
C SER A 966 -19.64 23.94 23.17
N SER A 967 -18.55 23.91 22.39
CA SER A 967 -17.18 23.78 22.91
C SER A 967 -16.66 25.07 23.58
N ALA A 968 -15.68 24.95 24.48
CA ALA A 968 -15.02 26.09 25.11
C ALA A 968 -14.26 26.94 24.08
N LEU A 969 -13.60 26.29 23.11
CA LEU A 969 -12.82 26.93 22.06
C LEU A 969 -13.73 27.75 21.12
N MET A 970 -14.90 27.22 20.77
CA MET A 970 -15.92 27.93 20.01
C MET A 970 -16.44 29.16 20.76
N LYS A 971 -16.69 29.05 22.07
CA LYS A 971 -17.13 30.17 22.91
C LYS A 971 -16.07 31.28 22.97
N MET A 972 -14.79 30.94 22.92
CA MET A 972 -13.69 31.91 22.84
C MET A 972 -13.62 32.59 21.46
N MET A 973 -13.82 31.84 20.37
CA MET A 973 -13.67 32.32 18.99
C MET A 973 -14.89 33.05 18.40
N VAL A 974 -16.04 33.05 19.08
CA VAL A 974 -17.28 33.68 18.58
C VAL A 974 -17.89 34.59 19.65
N LYS A 975 -18.08 35.86 19.31
CA LYS A 975 -18.82 36.81 20.15
C LYS A 975 -20.33 36.57 19.97
N ARG A 976 -20.99 36.01 21.00
CA ARG A 976 -22.43 35.68 20.99
C ARG A 976 -23.31 36.92 21.12
N THR A 977 -24.42 36.95 20.37
CA THR A 977 -25.43 38.03 20.44
C THR A 977 -26.26 37.93 21.74
N PHE A 978 -26.91 39.02 22.17
CA PHE A 978 -27.74 39.04 23.39
C PHE A 978 -28.82 37.93 23.43
N GLN A 979 -29.50 37.67 22.31
CA GLN A 979 -30.49 36.58 22.18
C GLN A 979 -29.87 35.18 22.36
N GLN A 980 -28.63 34.96 21.92
CA GLN A 980 -27.94 33.67 22.10
C GLN A 980 -27.57 33.41 23.56
N LYS A 981 -27.30 34.46 24.35
CA LYS A 981 -27.05 34.32 25.80
C LYS A 981 -28.32 33.95 26.58
N GLN A 982 -29.50 34.40 26.15
CA GLN A 982 -30.78 34.04 26.78
C GLN A 982 -31.19 32.58 26.50
N ASN A 983 -30.83 32.01 25.35
CA ASN A 983 -31.17 30.63 24.97
C ASN A 983 -30.22 29.56 25.53
N GLU A 984 -29.18 29.91 26.31
CA GLU A 984 -28.20 28.93 26.82
C GLU A 984 -28.81 27.83 27.70
N GLY A 985 -29.94 28.12 28.37
CA GLY A 985 -30.68 27.14 29.18
C GLY A 985 -31.41 26.04 28.40
N SER A 986 -31.52 26.13 27.07
CA SER A 986 -32.26 25.19 26.21
C SER A 986 -31.39 24.46 25.16
N TRP A 987 -30.06 24.45 25.33
CA TRP A 987 -29.13 23.83 24.38
C TRP A 987 -29.38 22.32 24.22
N LYS A 988 -29.80 21.90 23.02
CA LYS A 988 -30.05 20.48 22.66
C LYS A 988 -28.85 19.79 22.01
N GLY A 989 -27.80 20.50 21.62
CA GLY A 989 -26.64 19.92 20.93
C GLY A 989 -26.99 19.11 19.67
N ASP A 990 -26.29 18.01 19.44
CA ASP A 990 -26.51 17.14 18.27
C ASP A 990 -27.80 16.30 18.36
N PHE A 991 -28.43 16.23 19.54
CA PHE A 991 -29.73 15.61 19.76
C PHE A 991 -30.84 16.27 18.93
N ARG A 992 -30.68 17.53 18.53
CA ARG A 992 -31.65 18.24 17.68
C ARG A 992 -31.93 17.52 16.35
N LEU A 993 -30.98 16.73 15.85
CA LEU A 993 -31.17 15.95 14.61
C LEU A 993 -32.11 14.75 14.79
N TYR A 994 -32.30 14.29 16.03
CA TYR A 994 -33.28 13.24 16.34
C TYR A 994 -34.72 13.71 16.09
N ASP A 995 -35.03 14.98 16.39
CA ASP A 995 -36.34 15.59 16.15
C ASP A 995 -36.72 15.58 14.65
N ASN A 996 -35.74 15.54 13.73
CA ASN A 996 -35.96 15.45 12.28
C ASN A 996 -35.13 14.31 11.64
N ALA A 997 -35.59 13.07 11.85
CA ALA A 997 -34.91 11.88 11.38
C ALA A 997 -34.78 11.78 9.84
N THR A 998 -35.62 12.47 9.06
CA THR A 998 -35.50 12.53 7.59
C THR A 998 -34.32 13.43 7.18
N LEU A 999 -34.18 14.58 7.84
CA LEU A 999 -33.09 15.52 7.61
C LEU A 999 -31.73 14.90 7.93
N LEU A 1000 -31.62 14.17 9.05
CA LEU A 1000 -30.40 13.42 9.39
C LEU A 1000 -29.98 12.49 8.23
N ARG A 1001 -30.90 11.67 7.72
CA ARG A 1001 -30.61 10.70 6.64
C ARG A 1001 -30.23 11.38 5.32
N LYS A 1002 -30.85 12.52 5.00
CA LYS A 1002 -30.49 13.33 3.82
C LYS A 1002 -29.08 13.90 3.94
N HIS A 1003 -28.71 14.47 5.10
CA HIS A 1003 -27.37 14.99 5.34
C HIS A 1003 -26.31 13.89 5.29
N LEU A 1004 -26.57 12.73 5.91
CA LEU A 1004 -25.69 11.56 5.86
C LEU A 1004 -25.43 11.11 4.40
N PHE A 1005 -26.50 10.93 3.62
CA PHE A 1005 -26.39 10.50 2.23
C PHE A 1005 -25.62 11.52 1.39
N ARG A 1006 -25.91 12.81 1.56
CA ARG A 1006 -25.25 13.89 0.83
C ARG A 1006 -23.74 13.92 1.08
N VAL A 1007 -23.29 13.81 2.33
CA VAL A 1007 -21.84 13.75 2.62
C VAL A 1007 -21.21 12.49 2.04
N CYS A 1008 -21.87 11.34 2.16
CA CYS A 1008 -21.37 10.10 1.54
C CYS A 1008 -21.19 10.26 0.02
N CYS A 1009 -22.16 10.85 -0.69
CA CYS A 1009 -22.03 11.15 -2.12
C CYS A 1009 -20.87 12.10 -2.41
N GLY A 1010 -20.65 13.12 -1.56
CA GLY A 1010 -19.51 14.03 -1.67
C GLY A 1010 -18.17 13.32 -1.48
N MET A 1011 -18.02 12.49 -0.44
CA MET A 1011 -16.81 11.74 -0.15
C MET A 1011 -16.50 10.71 -1.25
N ILE A 1012 -17.49 9.91 -1.65
CA ILE A 1012 -17.37 8.95 -2.76
C ILE A 1012 -17.05 9.69 -4.06
N GLY A 1013 -17.72 10.82 -4.33
CA GLY A 1013 -17.49 11.64 -5.51
C GLY A 1013 -16.06 12.18 -5.59
N ILE A 1014 -15.51 12.73 -4.51
CA ILE A 1014 -14.11 13.20 -4.45
C ILE A 1014 -13.15 12.03 -4.72
N ALA A 1015 -13.35 10.89 -4.07
CA ALA A 1015 -12.52 9.71 -4.27
C ALA A 1015 -12.61 9.19 -5.73
N SER A 1016 -13.80 9.14 -6.32
CA SER A 1016 -14.00 8.77 -7.73
C SER A 1016 -13.34 9.75 -8.69
N VAL A 1017 -13.36 11.06 -8.40
CA VAL A 1017 -12.71 12.09 -9.23
C VAL A 1017 -11.19 11.94 -9.20
N LYS A 1018 -10.60 11.72 -8.02
CA LYS A 1018 -9.16 11.47 -7.89
C LYS A 1018 -8.76 10.18 -8.62
N LEU A 1019 -9.54 9.11 -8.47
CA LEU A 1019 -9.33 7.85 -9.20
C LEU A 1019 -9.44 8.02 -10.72
N LEU A 1020 -10.45 8.76 -11.20
CA LEU A 1020 -10.58 9.07 -12.62
C LEU A 1020 -9.37 9.86 -13.13
N ALA A 1021 -8.90 10.85 -12.38
CA ALA A 1021 -7.73 11.64 -12.74
C ALA A 1021 -6.46 10.79 -12.79
N ALA A 1022 -6.25 9.92 -11.80
CA ALA A 1022 -5.12 8.99 -11.76
C ALA A 1022 -5.17 7.98 -12.92
N GLY A 1023 -6.36 7.46 -13.24
CA GLY A 1023 -6.58 6.56 -14.38
C GLY A 1023 -6.34 7.26 -15.72
N CYS A 1024 -6.82 8.50 -15.90
CA CYS A 1024 -6.54 9.32 -17.08
C CYS A 1024 -5.04 9.62 -17.21
N ALA A 1025 -4.36 9.94 -16.11
CA ALA A 1025 -2.93 10.18 -16.09
C ALA A 1025 -2.13 8.92 -16.46
N ALA A 1026 -2.47 7.77 -15.88
CA ALA A 1026 -1.86 6.47 -16.21
C ALA A 1026 -2.10 6.11 -17.68
N ALA A 1027 -3.33 6.28 -18.19
CA ALA A 1027 -3.65 6.04 -19.60
C ALA A 1027 -2.87 6.97 -20.54
N LEU A 1028 -2.76 8.26 -20.22
CA LEU A 1028 -2.02 9.23 -21.02
C LEU A 1028 -0.53 8.87 -21.06
N HIS A 1029 0.05 8.56 -19.89
CA HIS A 1029 1.46 8.24 -19.71
C HIS A 1029 1.78 6.75 -19.86
N ARG A 1030 0.89 5.94 -20.43
CA ARG A 1030 1.06 4.48 -20.53
C ARG A 1030 2.36 4.04 -21.22
N ARG A 1031 2.89 4.86 -22.12
CA ARG A 1031 4.18 4.62 -22.82
C ARG A 1031 5.34 5.45 -22.28
N HIS A 1032 5.12 6.18 -21.18
CA HIS A 1032 6.16 6.98 -20.55
C HIS A 1032 7.10 6.07 -19.76
N LEU A 1033 8.40 6.37 -19.73
CA LEU A 1033 9.42 5.59 -19.03
C LEU A 1033 9.03 5.29 -17.56
N MET A 1034 8.46 6.29 -16.89
CA MET A 1034 8.02 6.22 -15.48
C MET A 1034 6.60 5.64 -15.27
N VAL A 1035 5.99 4.98 -16.26
CA VAL A 1035 4.63 4.44 -16.12
C VAL A 1035 4.55 3.43 -14.97
N TRP A 1036 5.50 2.50 -14.88
CA TRP A 1036 5.48 1.43 -13.87
C TRP A 1036 6.03 1.86 -12.51
N LYS A 1037 6.85 2.92 -12.49
CA LYS A 1037 7.44 3.48 -11.26
C LYS A 1037 6.54 4.50 -10.56
N ILE A 1038 5.83 5.34 -11.35
CA ILE A 1038 5.10 6.50 -10.83
C ILE A 1038 3.60 6.41 -11.12
N PHE A 1039 3.20 6.33 -12.39
CA PHE A 1039 1.79 6.54 -12.76
C PHE A 1039 0.89 5.34 -12.45
N ALA A 1040 1.34 4.11 -12.75
CA ALA A 1040 0.59 2.88 -12.50
C ALA A 1040 0.47 2.57 -10.99
N PRO A 1041 1.55 2.63 -10.18
CA PRO A 1041 1.41 2.51 -8.73
C PRO A 1041 0.47 3.56 -8.16
N ARG A 1042 0.58 4.82 -8.58
CA ARG A 1042 -0.32 5.88 -8.12
C ARG A 1042 -1.78 5.59 -8.41
N PHE A 1043 -2.10 5.08 -9.59
CA PHE A 1043 -3.45 4.64 -9.95
C PHE A 1043 -3.94 3.48 -9.07
N ILE A 1044 -3.11 2.44 -8.86
CA ILE A 1044 -3.45 1.30 -7.99
C ILE A 1044 -3.75 1.78 -6.57
N TYR A 1045 -2.91 2.68 -6.03
CA TYR A 1045 -3.14 3.28 -4.72
C TYR A 1045 -4.41 4.12 -4.68
N GLU A 1046 -4.73 4.92 -5.70
CA GLU A 1046 -6.03 5.64 -5.73
C GLU A 1046 -7.23 4.70 -5.82
N ALA A 1047 -7.12 3.55 -6.50
CA ALA A 1047 -8.18 2.55 -6.53
C ALA A 1047 -8.40 1.92 -5.15
N ALA A 1048 -7.32 1.66 -4.43
CA ALA A 1048 -7.36 1.17 -3.06
C ALA A 1048 -7.84 2.24 -2.05
N PHE A 1049 -7.45 3.50 -2.25
CA PHE A 1049 -7.98 4.66 -1.52
C PHE A 1049 -9.48 4.82 -1.71
N PHE A 1050 -9.97 4.67 -2.95
CA PHE A 1050 -11.39 4.70 -3.26
C PHE A 1050 -12.12 3.60 -2.49
N THR A 1051 -11.64 2.35 -2.58
CA THR A 1051 -12.22 1.20 -1.88
C THR A 1051 -12.27 1.42 -0.36
N THR A 1052 -11.16 1.90 0.23
CA THR A 1052 -11.09 2.22 1.67
C THR A 1052 -12.05 3.33 2.06
N SER A 1053 -12.08 4.42 1.30
CA SER A 1053 -12.93 5.58 1.58
C SER A 1053 -14.41 5.22 1.47
N SER A 1054 -14.78 4.44 0.45
CA SER A 1054 -16.14 3.91 0.26
C SER A 1054 -16.55 2.95 1.39
N ALA A 1055 -15.68 2.02 1.78
CA ALA A 1055 -15.95 1.10 2.89
C ALA A 1055 -16.17 1.87 4.20
N CYS A 1056 -15.27 2.81 4.54
CA CYS A 1056 -15.39 3.65 5.73
C CYS A 1056 -16.66 4.51 5.69
N ALA A 1057 -17.00 5.09 4.52
CA ALA A 1057 -18.21 5.88 4.35
C ALA A 1057 -19.48 5.07 4.64
N ILE A 1058 -19.57 3.84 4.12
CA ILE A 1058 -20.70 2.93 4.34
C ILE A 1058 -20.75 2.45 5.79
N LEU A 1059 -19.63 2.06 6.38
CA LEU A 1059 -19.56 1.61 7.77
C LEU A 1059 -20.01 2.72 8.73
N ALA A 1060 -19.51 3.94 8.55
CA ALA A 1060 -19.91 5.09 9.36
C ALA A 1060 -21.40 5.46 9.14
N PHE A 1061 -21.91 5.38 7.91
CA PHE A 1061 -23.33 5.58 7.60
C PHE A 1061 -24.22 4.57 8.37
N LEU A 1062 -23.88 3.28 8.30
CA LEU A 1062 -24.60 2.22 9.02
C LEU A 1062 -24.50 2.39 10.53
N PHE A 1063 -23.33 2.76 11.03
CA PHE A 1063 -23.09 2.99 12.46
C PHE A 1063 -23.97 4.12 13.00
N VAL A 1064 -24.08 5.25 12.29
CA VAL A 1064 -24.97 6.34 12.72
C VAL A 1064 -26.43 5.91 12.71
N LEU A 1065 -26.88 5.13 11.72
CA LEU A 1065 -28.25 4.58 11.73
C LEU A 1065 -28.49 3.63 12.92
N ARG A 1066 -27.46 2.87 13.32
CA ARG A 1066 -27.49 2.01 14.50
C ARG A 1066 -27.60 2.83 15.79
N VAL A 1067 -26.88 3.96 15.89
CA VAL A 1067 -26.96 4.93 16.99
C VAL A 1067 -28.37 5.53 17.08
N ASP A 1068 -28.92 6.03 15.97
CA ASP A 1068 -30.29 6.59 15.89
C ASP A 1068 -31.36 5.57 16.36
N SER A 1069 -31.23 4.31 15.93
CA SER A 1069 -32.10 3.22 16.38
C SER A 1069 -31.95 2.89 17.87
N ALA A 1070 -30.73 2.86 18.39
CA ALA A 1070 -30.47 2.65 19.82
C ALA A 1070 -31.03 3.81 20.67
N LEU A 1071 -30.85 5.05 20.22
CA LEU A 1071 -31.37 6.25 20.86
C LEU A 1071 -32.91 6.23 20.88
N SER A 1072 -33.54 5.85 19.77
CA SER A 1072 -34.99 5.66 19.68
C SER A 1072 -35.49 4.61 20.68
N ALA A 1073 -34.75 3.51 20.87
CA ALA A 1073 -35.08 2.49 21.86
C ALA A 1073 -34.89 3.00 23.30
N PHE A 1074 -33.85 3.79 23.56
CA PHE A 1074 -33.61 4.43 24.86
C PHE A 1074 -34.73 5.41 25.22
N ILE A 1075 -35.12 6.30 24.28
CA ILE A 1075 -36.17 7.30 24.51
C ILE A 1075 -37.53 6.65 24.78
N ARG A 1076 -37.86 5.55 24.09
CA ARG A 1076 -39.08 4.77 24.36
C ARG A 1076 -39.13 4.16 25.76
N LYS A 1077 -37.98 3.98 26.42
CA LYS A 1077 -37.89 3.45 27.79
C LYS A 1077 -37.99 4.54 28.86
N LEU A 1078 -37.97 5.83 28.49
CA LEU A 1078 -38.15 6.91 29.44
C LEU A 1078 -39.60 6.90 29.97
N PRO A 1079 -39.83 7.14 31.28
CA PRO A 1079 -41.17 7.17 31.84
C PRO A 1079 -41.99 8.28 31.19
N THR A 1080 -43.02 7.92 30.44
CA THR A 1080 -43.96 8.87 29.83
C THR A 1080 -44.98 9.32 30.87
N LYS A 1081 -45.40 10.59 30.79
CA LYS A 1081 -46.46 11.15 31.62
C LYS A 1081 -47.70 10.25 31.47
N LYS A 1082 -48.16 9.59 32.54
CA LYS A 1082 -49.51 8.99 32.55
C LYS A 1082 -50.47 10.15 32.28
N GLN A 1083 -51.12 10.15 31.12
CA GLN A 1083 -52.26 11.02 30.89
C GLN A 1083 -53.35 10.55 31.85
N SER A 1084 -53.52 11.29 32.95
CA SER A 1084 -54.63 11.15 33.89
C SER A 1084 -55.92 11.61 33.25
#